data_AF-A0A8C9XY32-F1
#
_entry.id   AF-A0A8C9XY32-F1
#
_cell.length_a   1.000
_cell.length_b   1.000
_cell.length_c   1.000
_cell.angle_alpha   90.00
_cell.angle_beta   90.00
_cell.angle_gamma   90.00
#
_symmetry.space_group_name_H-M   'P 1'
#
loop_
_entity.id
_entity.type
_entity.pdbx_description
1 polymer ?
#
loop_
_entity_poly.entity_id
_entity_poly.type
_entity_poly.pdbx_seq_one_letter_code
_entity_poly.pdbx_strand_id
1 'polypeptide(L)'
;MAHFDTEYQRLEASYSDSPPGEENLLMHVPEGAKSHWHHIENLDLFFQRISFYMKNGFTCMLLGEIFELVQLLFVVGFTVFLANCVDYDILFANKFVNHTDSSKVTLPDAFLPVDVCSARIRDNAFVIFVLIISGVFWLHRLVKFLYNVCCYWEIRSFYINALKMTMSELPYATWQEVQARIVEIQKEHQICIHKKELTELDIYHRILRFKNYMVAMVNKSLLPVRFRLPTLGESVFYTRGLKYNFELIFFWGPGSLFENEWSLKPEYKRGGNRLELADRLASRILWIGIANLLLCPVILVWQILYAFFSYTEVIKREPGSLGARCWSLYGRCYLRHFNELDHELMSRLSKGYKAASKYMNCFLSPLLTVVAKNVAFFAGSLLAVLIALTIYDEDVLAVEHVLTSITLLGVCITVCRSFIPDKHMVFCPEQLLRVILAHIHYMPDHWQGNAHRYETRDQFSQLFQYKAVFILEELISPVVTPIILIFCLRRKSLEIIDFFRNFTVEVVGVGDTCSFAQMDIRQHGHPAWMSAGKTEASIYQQAEDGKTELSLMHFAITNPQWQPPQETTQFISQLKERVHREATGAASDTHPLSLSESEVHAKSKRAFILLSFTHLLIPITSSSCPHFRYIFAFSFCRTDARTVSSGSSAWEGQLTSLVLSEYASTEMSIHALYMHELHKQQSRGELSRHTWHRQESDESSDSVPDEVRTISSTTLDSFGAGGKVVRSARGVPMGGWAEEGQAAPRHHETLPEESSEDDMPPQIHKVDAGCV
;
A
#
# COMPACT_ATOMS: atom_id res chain seq x y z
N MET A 1 51.66 5.64 -42.08
CA MET A 1 52.19 7.02 -42.10
C MET A 1 51.12 7.95 -41.53
N ALA A 2 51.45 9.20 -41.21
CA ALA A 2 50.63 10.08 -40.38
C ALA A 2 49.55 10.87 -41.15
N HIS A 3 48.61 11.43 -40.38
CA HIS A 3 47.70 12.59 -40.62
C HIS A 3 47.60 13.20 -42.03
N PHE A 4 46.37 13.54 -42.44
CA PHE A 4 45.83 14.91 -42.22
C PHE A 4 44.30 14.95 -42.36
N ASP A 5 43.67 15.89 -41.65
CA ASP A 5 42.23 16.16 -41.69
C ASP A 5 41.89 17.31 -42.66
N THR A 6 40.73 17.23 -43.32
CA THR A 6 39.91 18.39 -43.71
C THR A 6 38.44 17.99 -43.86
N GLU A 7 37.53 18.83 -43.39
CA GLU A 7 36.09 18.73 -43.70
C GLU A 7 35.82 19.16 -45.15
N TYR A 8 34.77 18.62 -45.77
CA TYR A 8 33.94 19.42 -46.68
C TYR A 8 32.50 18.89 -46.76
N GLN A 9 31.55 19.82 -46.71
CA GLN A 9 30.11 19.60 -46.70
C GLN A 9 29.57 19.34 -48.12
N ARG A 10 28.50 18.53 -48.26
CA ARG A 10 27.77 18.40 -49.54
C ARG A 10 26.26 18.31 -49.30
N LEU A 11 25.49 18.97 -50.16
CA LEU A 11 24.03 18.98 -50.11
C LEU A 11 23.45 17.71 -50.72
N GLU A 12 22.36 17.21 -50.15
CA GLU A 12 21.38 16.41 -50.89
C GLU A 12 20.22 17.31 -51.34
N ALA A 13 19.69 17.05 -52.54
CA ALA A 13 18.61 17.82 -53.13
C ALA A 13 17.45 16.91 -53.54
N SER A 14 16.29 17.20 -52.95
CA SER A 14 14.92 17.01 -53.48
C SER A 14 14.74 16.16 -54.75
N TYR A 15 13.93 15.10 -54.66
CA TYR A 15 12.91 14.80 -55.67
C TYR A 15 11.63 14.22 -55.04
N SER A 16 10.51 14.42 -55.75
CA SER A 16 9.10 14.23 -55.36
C SER A 16 8.70 12.75 -55.12
N ASP A 17 7.51 12.37 -54.63
CA ASP A 17 6.16 12.81 -55.04
C ASP A 17 5.05 12.63 -53.99
N SER A 18 3.96 13.40 -54.14
CA SER A 18 2.62 13.15 -53.58
C SER A 18 1.56 13.90 -54.41
N PRO A 19 0.34 13.36 -54.58
CA PRO A 19 -0.59 13.81 -55.63
C PRO A 19 -1.26 15.17 -55.35
N PRO A 20 -1.57 15.95 -56.40
CA PRO A 20 -2.18 17.28 -56.26
C PRO A 20 -3.70 17.21 -56.03
N GLY A 21 -4.20 17.97 -55.05
CA GLY A 21 -5.63 18.15 -54.82
C GLY A 21 -5.92 19.20 -53.74
N GLU A 22 -6.77 20.17 -54.09
CA GLU A 22 -7.36 21.22 -53.24
C GLU A 22 -6.41 22.24 -52.58
N GLU A 23 -6.50 23.47 -53.08
CA GLU A 23 -5.78 24.65 -52.60
C GLU A 23 -6.27 25.07 -51.21
N ASN A 24 -5.57 24.65 -50.16
CA ASN A 24 -5.82 25.18 -48.83
C ASN A 24 -5.30 26.62 -48.73
N LEU A 25 -6.25 27.55 -48.54
CA LEU A 25 -6.02 28.99 -48.40
C LEU A 25 -4.91 29.25 -47.36
N LEU A 26 -3.84 29.94 -47.75
CA LEU A 26 -2.79 30.38 -46.83
C LEU A 26 -3.27 31.54 -45.95
N MET A 27 -4.18 31.22 -45.03
CA MET A 27 -4.53 32.07 -43.91
C MET A 27 -3.31 32.13 -42.98
N HIS A 28 -2.43 33.09 -43.23
CA HIS A 28 -1.28 33.36 -42.39
C HIS A 28 -1.75 33.94 -41.05
N VAL A 29 -2.17 33.03 -40.16
CA VAL A 29 -2.34 33.34 -38.74
C VAL A 29 -0.99 33.86 -38.26
N PRO A 30 -0.90 35.10 -37.74
CA PRO A 30 0.37 35.64 -37.27
C PRO A 30 0.89 34.74 -36.14
N GLU A 31 2.19 34.44 -36.15
CA GLU A 31 2.81 33.68 -35.06
C GLU A 31 2.84 34.52 -33.77
N GLY A 32 1.70 34.55 -33.07
CA GLY A 32 1.63 35.00 -31.69
C GLY A 32 2.66 34.24 -30.88
N ALA A 33 3.50 34.98 -30.15
CA ALA A 33 4.78 34.49 -29.61
C ALA A 33 4.65 33.08 -29.02
N LYS A 34 5.25 32.09 -29.71
CA LYS A 34 5.17 30.66 -29.38
C LYS A 34 5.51 30.47 -27.90
N SER A 35 4.47 30.16 -27.11
CA SER A 35 4.60 30.06 -25.67
C SER A 35 5.63 28.99 -25.30
N HIS A 36 6.43 29.21 -24.26
CA HIS A 36 7.45 28.27 -23.76
C HIS A 36 6.91 26.84 -23.51
N TRP A 37 5.60 26.70 -23.32
CA TRP A 37 4.90 25.43 -23.07
C TRP A 37 4.37 24.73 -24.34
N HIS A 38 4.65 25.26 -25.52
CA HIS A 38 4.26 24.64 -26.79
C HIS A 38 5.21 23.50 -27.13
N HIS A 39 4.66 22.29 -27.28
CA HIS A 39 5.40 21.04 -27.47
C HIS A 39 6.42 20.71 -26.36
N ILE A 40 5.96 20.01 -25.34
CA ILE A 40 6.86 19.39 -24.35
C ILE A 40 7.22 17.98 -24.82
N GLU A 41 8.51 17.67 -24.94
CA GLU A 41 9.01 16.37 -25.43
C GLU A 41 8.58 15.21 -24.51
N ASN A 42 8.84 15.33 -23.19
CA ASN A 42 8.47 14.33 -22.19
C ASN A 42 7.31 14.83 -21.31
N LEU A 43 6.10 14.65 -21.82
CA LEU A 43 4.84 14.93 -21.11
C LEU A 43 4.65 14.08 -19.84
N ASP A 44 5.18 12.85 -19.82
CA ASP A 44 4.96 11.92 -18.71
C ASP A 44 5.71 12.39 -17.46
N LEU A 45 7.01 12.71 -17.59
CA LEU A 45 7.81 13.31 -16.52
C LEU A 45 7.27 14.70 -16.12
N PHE A 46 6.76 15.48 -17.07
CA PHE A 46 6.15 16.79 -16.82
C PHE A 46 4.90 16.67 -15.92
N PHE A 47 3.92 15.84 -16.27
CA PHE A 47 2.71 15.67 -15.43
C PHE A 47 3.01 14.98 -14.09
N GLN A 48 3.98 14.06 -14.03
CA GLN A 48 4.46 13.49 -12.76
C GLN A 48 5.05 14.58 -11.85
N ARG A 49 5.87 15.50 -12.39
CA ARG A 49 6.41 16.64 -11.64
C ARG A 49 5.30 17.60 -11.18
N ILE A 50 4.29 17.90 -12.02
CA ILE A 50 3.13 18.72 -11.64
C ILE A 50 2.38 18.13 -10.45
N SER A 51 2.04 16.83 -10.50
CA SER A 51 1.28 16.14 -9.44
C SER A 51 2.07 15.99 -8.12
N PHE A 52 3.40 15.93 -8.21
CA PHE A 52 4.28 15.95 -7.04
C PHE A 52 4.44 17.36 -6.45
N TYR A 53 4.64 18.36 -7.31
CA TYR A 53 4.79 19.78 -6.95
C TYR A 53 3.56 20.32 -6.23
N MET A 54 2.36 19.97 -6.68
CA MET A 54 1.09 20.37 -6.05
C MET A 54 1.03 20.01 -4.56
N LYS A 55 1.39 18.76 -4.21
CA LYS A 55 1.22 18.22 -2.86
C LYS A 55 2.23 18.76 -1.86
N ASN A 56 3.46 19.00 -2.31
CA ASN A 56 4.57 19.36 -1.43
C ASN A 56 4.82 20.88 -1.43
N GLY A 57 4.49 21.58 -2.52
CA GLY A 57 4.94 22.94 -2.78
C GLY A 57 6.45 23.05 -3.00
N PHE A 58 6.89 24.12 -3.66
CA PHE A 58 8.32 24.30 -4.00
C PHE A 58 9.22 24.30 -2.75
N THR A 59 8.87 25.09 -1.73
CA THR A 59 9.73 25.33 -0.57
C THR A 59 9.92 24.08 0.29
N CYS A 60 8.86 23.33 0.58
CA CYS A 60 8.95 22.14 1.43
C CYS A 60 9.63 20.98 0.70
N MET A 61 9.44 20.87 -0.62
CA MET A 61 10.16 19.91 -1.47
C MET A 61 11.66 20.22 -1.55
N LEU A 62 12.03 21.48 -1.78
CA LEU A 62 13.41 21.96 -1.78
C LEU A 62 14.08 21.68 -0.42
N LEU A 63 13.42 22.07 0.67
CA LEU A 63 13.90 21.87 2.03
C LEU A 63 14.00 20.38 2.41
N GLY A 64 13.08 19.54 1.92
CA GLY A 64 13.11 18.09 2.11
C GLY A 64 14.33 17.43 1.47
N GLU A 65 14.59 17.67 0.18
CA GLU A 65 15.77 17.12 -0.51
C GLU A 65 17.08 17.67 0.08
N ILE A 66 17.11 18.94 0.52
CA ILE A 66 18.25 19.50 1.28
C ILE A 66 18.47 18.74 2.59
N PHE A 67 17.41 18.51 3.37
CA PHE A 67 17.55 17.75 4.62
C PHE A 67 17.96 16.29 4.38
N GLU A 68 17.50 15.63 3.32
CA GLU A 68 17.95 14.27 3.00
C GLU A 68 19.42 14.21 2.51
N LEU A 69 19.91 15.26 1.84
CA LEU A 69 21.35 15.43 1.53
C LEU A 69 22.19 15.67 2.79
N VAL A 70 21.68 16.46 3.74
CA VAL A 70 22.33 16.74 5.04
C VAL A 70 22.31 15.50 5.94
N GLN A 71 21.21 14.73 5.96
CA GLN A 71 21.11 13.47 6.72
C GLN A 71 22.16 12.44 6.26
N LEU A 72 22.38 12.30 4.95
CA LEU A 72 23.43 11.43 4.41
C LEU A 72 24.82 11.85 4.89
N LEU A 73 25.13 13.15 4.82
CA LEU A 73 26.40 13.69 5.29
C LEU A 73 26.58 13.52 6.81
N PHE A 74 25.53 13.77 7.59
CA PHE A 74 25.52 13.62 9.04
C PHE A 74 25.72 12.16 9.46
N VAL A 75 24.96 11.21 8.91
CA VAL A 75 25.07 9.78 9.26
C VAL A 75 26.47 9.25 8.96
N VAL A 76 27.04 9.55 7.80
CA VAL A 76 28.40 9.11 7.44
C VAL A 76 29.45 9.80 8.31
N GLY A 77 29.41 11.13 8.41
CA GLY A 77 30.39 11.92 9.15
C GLY A 77 30.40 11.62 10.66
N PHE A 78 29.22 11.51 11.28
CA PHE A 78 29.10 11.19 12.70
C PHE A 78 29.53 9.75 13.01
N THR A 79 29.23 8.78 12.13
CA THR A 79 29.72 7.41 12.28
C THR A 79 31.25 7.34 12.20
N VAL A 80 31.87 8.05 11.24
CA VAL A 80 33.34 8.10 11.11
C VAL A 80 33.99 8.82 12.29
N PHE A 81 33.37 9.90 12.80
CA PHE A 81 33.81 10.60 14.01
C PHE A 81 33.80 9.68 15.24
N LEU A 82 32.68 9.00 15.53
CA LEU A 82 32.57 8.07 16.65
C LEU A 82 33.59 6.92 16.53
N ALA A 83 33.75 6.35 15.34
CA ALA A 83 34.62 5.18 15.11
C ALA A 83 36.12 5.49 15.18
N ASN A 84 36.56 6.75 15.05
CA ASN A 84 37.99 7.08 14.97
C ASN A 84 38.44 8.14 15.98
N CYS A 85 37.62 9.15 16.29
CA CYS A 85 38.05 10.38 16.96
C CYS A 85 37.56 10.53 18.41
N VAL A 86 36.89 9.51 18.95
CA VAL A 86 36.58 9.39 20.39
C VAL A 86 37.57 8.41 21.05
N ASP A 87 38.18 8.82 22.17
CA ASP A 87 38.94 7.93 23.07
C ASP A 87 37.97 7.31 24.08
N TYR A 88 37.52 6.09 23.78
CA TYR A 88 36.59 5.35 24.64
C TYR A 88 37.19 4.91 25.98
N ASP A 89 38.53 4.81 26.10
CA ASP A 89 39.16 4.46 27.38
C ASP A 89 39.15 5.63 28.36
N ILE A 90 39.21 6.87 27.85
CA ILE A 90 38.93 8.06 28.67
C ILE A 90 37.44 8.15 28.98
N LEU A 91 36.56 7.98 27.98
CA LEU A 91 35.10 8.11 28.15
C LEU A 91 34.49 7.11 29.14
N PHE A 92 35.01 5.88 29.19
CA PHE A 92 34.59 4.84 30.13
C PHE A 92 35.43 4.79 31.42
N ALA A 93 36.32 5.77 31.64
CA ALA A 93 37.21 5.88 32.80
C ALA A 93 38.16 4.68 33.03
N ASN A 94 38.44 3.88 31.99
CA ASN A 94 39.53 2.90 31.99
C ASN A 94 40.91 3.58 32.17
N LYS A 95 41.00 4.85 31.74
CA LYS A 95 42.21 5.65 31.70
C LYS A 95 41.93 7.03 32.32
N PHE A 96 42.43 7.25 33.53
CA PHE A 96 42.35 8.55 34.20
C PHE A 96 43.17 9.60 33.45
N VAL A 97 42.59 10.79 33.25
CA VAL A 97 43.31 11.96 32.75
C VAL A 97 43.86 12.73 33.94
N ASN A 98 45.18 12.97 33.96
CA ASN A 98 45.87 13.69 35.04
C ASN A 98 45.62 15.21 34.97
N HIS A 99 44.38 15.64 35.21
CA HIS A 99 44.12 17.01 35.62
C HIS A 99 44.67 17.20 37.05
N THR A 100 45.37 18.30 37.30
CA THR A 100 46.04 18.56 38.59
C THR A 100 45.09 18.90 39.73
N ASP A 101 43.82 19.18 39.40
CA ASP A 101 42.73 19.44 40.32
C ASP A 101 41.53 18.55 39.96
N SER A 102 40.64 18.29 40.92
CA SER A 102 39.60 17.24 40.84
C SER A 102 38.39 17.59 39.96
N SER A 103 38.63 17.95 38.69
CA SER A 103 37.58 18.11 37.68
C SER A 103 37.05 16.76 37.21
N LYS A 104 35.73 16.59 37.20
CA LYS A 104 35.07 15.44 36.52
C LYS A 104 35.42 15.45 35.03
N VAL A 105 35.72 14.27 34.46
CA VAL A 105 36.03 14.11 33.02
C VAL A 105 34.92 14.74 32.18
N THR A 106 35.29 15.61 31.26
CA THR A 106 34.36 16.31 30.37
C THR A 106 34.33 15.65 28.99
N LEU A 107 33.25 15.86 28.22
CA LEU A 107 33.12 15.28 26.87
C LEU A 107 34.27 15.70 25.92
N PRO A 108 34.77 16.95 25.92
CA PRO A 108 35.96 17.32 25.18
C PRO A 108 37.23 16.52 25.50
N ASP A 109 37.42 16.07 26.75
CA ASP A 109 38.63 15.32 27.14
C ASP A 109 38.71 13.93 26.49
N ALA A 110 37.55 13.39 26.07
CA ALA A 110 37.43 12.15 25.30
C ALA A 110 37.48 12.37 23.77
N PHE A 111 37.59 13.60 23.28
CA PHE A 111 37.70 13.90 21.84
C PHE A 111 39.16 14.10 21.44
N LEU A 112 39.64 13.29 20.51
CA LEU A 112 41.01 13.39 20.01
C LEU A 112 41.22 14.70 19.23
N PRO A 113 42.39 15.36 19.36
CA PRO A 113 42.68 16.58 18.62
C PRO A 113 42.71 16.31 17.11
N VAL A 114 42.39 17.34 16.33
CA VAL A 114 42.03 17.22 14.90
C VAL A 114 43.16 16.64 14.04
N ASP A 115 44.41 16.89 14.40
CA ASP A 115 45.61 16.33 13.78
C ASP A 115 45.70 14.81 13.99
N VAL A 116 45.53 14.32 15.22
CA VAL A 116 45.53 12.89 15.56
C VAL A 116 44.31 12.16 14.98
N CYS A 117 43.13 12.80 15.07
CA CYS A 117 41.88 12.33 14.47
C CYS A 117 42.02 12.15 12.94
N SER A 118 42.53 13.17 12.23
CA SER A 118 42.70 13.12 10.77
C SER A 118 43.83 12.18 10.32
N ALA A 119 44.90 12.04 11.11
CA ALA A 119 45.92 11.03 10.88
C ALA A 119 45.32 9.62 10.95
N ARG A 120 44.63 9.27 12.04
CA ARG A 120 43.99 7.96 12.22
C ARG A 120 42.97 7.64 11.11
N ILE A 121 42.20 8.62 10.65
CA ILE A 121 41.28 8.46 9.52
C ILE A 121 42.04 8.17 8.21
N ARG A 122 43.14 8.88 7.94
CA ARG A 122 43.97 8.69 6.74
C ARG A 122 44.67 7.33 6.73
N ASP A 123 45.15 6.89 7.88
CA ASP A 123 45.89 5.62 8.03
C ASP A 123 44.92 4.41 7.91
N ASN A 124 43.63 4.61 8.20
CA ASN A 124 42.57 3.61 8.04
C ASN A 124 42.03 3.56 6.60
N ALA A 125 42.73 2.82 5.74
CA ALA A 125 42.38 2.65 4.32
C ALA A 125 40.92 2.19 4.06
N PHE A 126 40.32 1.41 4.98
CA PHE A 126 38.90 1.00 4.86
C PHE A 126 37.95 2.18 5.05
N VAL A 127 38.20 3.04 6.04
CA VAL A 127 37.41 4.27 6.26
C VAL A 127 37.54 5.22 5.07
N ILE A 128 38.75 5.39 4.52
CA ILE A 128 38.97 6.18 3.29
C ILE A 128 38.19 5.62 2.09
N PHE A 129 38.19 4.30 1.89
CA PHE A 129 37.42 3.65 0.82
C PHE A 129 35.91 3.89 0.95
N VAL A 130 35.36 3.75 2.17
CA VAL A 130 33.94 4.05 2.45
C VAL A 130 33.63 5.53 2.21
N LEU A 131 34.48 6.45 2.68
CA LEU A 131 34.32 7.89 2.47
C LEU A 131 34.32 8.27 0.98
N ILE A 132 35.18 7.65 0.16
CA ILE A 132 35.20 7.88 -1.30
C ILE A 132 33.88 7.43 -1.94
N ILE A 133 33.38 6.23 -1.61
CA ILE A 133 32.09 5.74 -2.15
C ILE A 133 30.93 6.65 -1.70
N SER A 134 30.87 7.00 -0.42
CA SER A 134 29.85 7.93 0.10
C SER A 134 29.94 9.31 -0.54
N GLY A 135 31.14 9.84 -0.78
CA GLY A 135 31.36 11.12 -1.44
C GLY A 135 30.91 11.13 -2.90
N VAL A 136 31.24 10.09 -3.67
CA VAL A 136 30.76 9.93 -5.06
C VAL A 136 29.23 9.81 -5.12
N PHE A 137 28.64 9.02 -4.22
CA PHE A 137 27.18 8.87 -4.15
C PHE A 137 26.48 10.18 -3.75
N TRP A 138 27.03 10.91 -2.77
CA TRP A 138 26.53 12.22 -2.35
C TRP A 138 26.65 13.27 -3.47
N LEU A 139 27.77 13.30 -4.20
CA LEU A 139 27.97 14.21 -5.33
C LEU A 139 26.99 13.92 -6.48
N HIS A 140 26.80 12.65 -6.84
CA HIS A 140 25.77 12.24 -7.80
C HIS A 140 24.36 12.67 -7.35
N ARG A 141 24.04 12.52 -6.05
CA ARG A 141 22.77 12.97 -5.49
C ARG A 141 22.64 14.51 -5.54
N LEU A 142 23.70 15.25 -5.26
CA LEU A 142 23.73 16.72 -5.36
C LEU A 142 23.49 17.19 -6.80
N VAL A 143 24.15 16.58 -7.80
CA VAL A 143 23.92 16.90 -9.22
C VAL A 143 22.47 16.63 -9.62
N LYS A 144 21.90 15.49 -9.21
CA LYS A 144 20.48 15.18 -9.44
C LYS A 144 19.54 16.18 -8.75
N PHE A 145 19.86 16.60 -7.52
CA PHE A 145 19.11 17.63 -6.80
C PHE A 145 19.13 18.97 -7.55
N LEU A 146 20.29 19.45 -7.99
CA LEU A 146 20.41 20.71 -8.73
C LEU A 146 19.60 20.67 -10.04
N TYR A 147 19.71 19.59 -10.81
CA TYR A 147 18.88 19.36 -12.00
C TYR A 147 17.37 19.37 -11.68
N ASN A 148 16.96 18.66 -10.62
CA ASN A 148 15.56 18.65 -10.16
C ASN A 148 15.09 20.07 -9.77
N VAL A 149 15.90 20.87 -9.08
CA VAL A 149 15.54 22.25 -8.69
C VAL A 149 15.30 23.13 -9.93
N CYS A 150 16.14 23.03 -10.97
CA CYS A 150 15.91 23.73 -12.24
C CYS A 150 14.57 23.32 -12.88
N CYS A 151 14.30 22.02 -13.00
CA CYS A 151 13.03 21.55 -13.56
C CYS A 151 11.80 21.88 -12.69
N TYR A 152 11.93 21.92 -11.36
CA TYR A 152 10.83 22.35 -10.49
C TYR A 152 10.61 23.88 -10.51
N TRP A 153 11.63 24.67 -10.86
CA TRP A 153 11.47 26.10 -11.14
C TRP A 153 10.72 26.35 -12.45
N GLU A 154 10.94 25.52 -13.47
CA GLU A 154 10.14 25.49 -14.69
C GLU A 154 8.66 25.15 -14.39
N ILE A 155 8.39 24.09 -13.61
CA ILE A 155 7.02 23.77 -13.16
C ILE A 155 6.39 24.92 -12.35
N ARG A 156 7.16 25.59 -11.47
CA ARG A 156 6.72 26.79 -10.77
C ARG A 156 6.29 27.90 -11.74
N SER A 157 7.05 28.10 -12.82
CA SER A 157 6.71 29.06 -13.87
C SER A 157 5.44 28.67 -14.63
N PHE A 158 5.21 27.39 -14.89
CA PHE A 158 3.97 26.89 -15.50
C PHE A 158 2.74 27.15 -14.63
N TYR A 159 2.83 26.91 -13.31
CA TYR A 159 1.72 27.20 -12.39
C TYR A 159 1.33 28.69 -12.34
N ILE A 160 2.33 29.58 -12.31
CA ILE A 160 2.09 31.03 -12.23
C ILE A 160 1.60 31.58 -13.57
N ASN A 161 2.28 31.24 -14.67
CA ASN A 161 2.10 31.92 -15.96
C ASN A 161 1.03 31.27 -16.85
N ALA A 162 0.87 29.94 -16.81
CA ALA A 162 -0.12 29.22 -17.61
C ALA A 162 -1.39 28.92 -16.79
N LEU A 163 -1.26 28.21 -15.66
CA LEU A 163 -2.41 27.83 -14.81
C LEU A 163 -3.08 29.00 -14.10
N LYS A 164 -2.43 30.18 -14.09
CA LYS A 164 -2.93 31.42 -13.46
C LYS A 164 -3.30 31.16 -11.98
N MET A 165 -2.42 30.44 -11.26
CA MET A 165 -2.56 30.09 -9.83
C MET A 165 -1.42 30.69 -9.01
N THR A 166 -1.71 31.33 -7.88
CA THR A 166 -0.66 31.82 -6.99
C THR A 166 -0.08 30.70 -6.14
N MET A 167 1.18 30.87 -5.73
CA MET A 167 1.87 29.91 -4.86
C MET A 167 1.29 29.83 -3.44
N SER A 168 0.45 30.80 -3.07
CA SER A 168 -0.34 30.85 -1.85
C SER A 168 -1.67 30.08 -1.95
N GLU A 169 -2.26 29.93 -3.14
CA GLU A 169 -3.49 29.14 -3.36
C GLU A 169 -3.19 27.63 -3.44
N LEU A 170 -2.03 27.26 -3.99
CA LEU A 170 -1.69 25.87 -4.31
C LEU A 170 -1.88 24.84 -3.16
N PRO A 171 -1.60 25.15 -1.87
CA PRO A 171 -1.84 24.21 -0.76
C PRO A 171 -3.33 23.97 -0.44
N TYR A 172 -4.23 24.83 -0.92
CA TYR A 172 -5.67 24.78 -0.68
C TYR A 172 -6.46 24.29 -1.90
N ALA A 173 -5.89 24.44 -3.10
CA ALA A 173 -6.43 23.88 -4.33
C ALA A 173 -6.48 22.34 -4.28
N THR A 174 -7.38 21.73 -5.05
CA THR A 174 -7.45 20.26 -5.19
C THR A 174 -6.88 19.78 -6.51
N TRP A 175 -6.49 18.50 -6.58
CA TRP A 175 -5.96 17.92 -7.83
C TRP A 175 -6.97 18.02 -8.98
N GLN A 176 -8.27 17.85 -8.68
CA GLN A 176 -9.36 17.98 -9.66
C GLN A 176 -9.43 19.39 -10.28
N GLU A 177 -9.22 20.44 -9.48
CA GLU A 177 -9.17 21.82 -9.98
C GLU A 177 -7.94 22.05 -10.89
N VAL A 178 -6.76 21.61 -10.44
CA VAL A 178 -5.52 21.69 -11.23
C VAL A 178 -5.66 20.92 -12.55
N GLN A 179 -6.27 19.74 -12.51
CA GLN A 179 -6.51 18.90 -13.68
C GLN A 179 -7.50 19.54 -14.66
N ALA A 180 -8.60 20.11 -14.19
CA ALA A 180 -9.56 20.83 -15.03
C ALA A 180 -8.90 22.02 -15.74
N ARG A 181 -8.10 22.83 -15.01
CA ARG A 181 -7.34 23.95 -15.62
C ARG A 181 -6.32 23.46 -16.66
N ILE A 182 -5.67 22.30 -16.47
CA ILE A 182 -4.76 21.69 -17.46
C ILE A 182 -5.51 21.28 -18.74
N VAL A 183 -6.69 20.68 -18.60
CA VAL A 183 -7.56 20.27 -19.74
C VAL A 183 -8.06 21.48 -20.51
N GLU A 184 -8.44 22.56 -19.82
CA GLU A 184 -8.81 23.84 -20.43
C GLU A 184 -7.63 24.48 -21.17
N ILE A 185 -6.47 24.56 -20.53
CA ILE A 185 -5.26 25.19 -21.08
C ILE A 185 -4.71 24.48 -22.31
N GLN A 186 -4.89 23.17 -22.47
CA GLN A 186 -4.52 22.48 -23.72
C GLN A 186 -5.17 23.13 -24.95
N LYS A 187 -6.31 23.81 -24.81
CA LYS A 187 -6.99 24.54 -25.91
C LYS A 187 -6.30 25.87 -26.26
N GLU A 188 -5.75 26.59 -25.27
CA GLU A 188 -4.98 27.83 -25.47
C GLU A 188 -3.52 27.53 -25.88
N HIS A 189 -2.89 26.62 -25.15
CA HIS A 189 -1.50 26.20 -25.29
C HIS A 189 -1.46 24.71 -25.66
N GLN A 190 -1.17 24.39 -26.93
CA GLN A 190 -0.99 23.01 -27.39
C GLN A 190 0.31 22.42 -26.81
N ILE A 191 0.19 21.88 -25.58
CA ILE A 191 1.24 21.22 -24.81
C ILE A 191 1.49 19.82 -25.39
N CYS A 192 0.40 19.10 -25.70
CA CYS A 192 0.41 17.89 -26.53
C CYS A 192 0.14 18.26 -28.00
N ILE A 193 1.01 17.88 -28.94
CA ILE A 193 0.76 18.04 -30.39
C ILE A 193 -0.25 17.00 -30.89
N HIS A 194 -0.07 15.73 -30.51
CA HIS A 194 -0.76 14.59 -31.14
C HIS A 194 -2.26 14.50 -30.87
N LYS A 195 -2.81 15.33 -29.98
CA LYS A 195 -4.21 15.30 -29.57
C LYS A 195 -4.68 16.71 -29.23
N LYS A 196 -5.62 17.25 -30.02
CA LYS A 196 -6.09 18.65 -29.89
C LYS A 196 -6.68 18.95 -28.51
N GLU A 197 -7.44 18.00 -27.96
CA GLU A 197 -8.00 18.05 -26.61
C GLU A 197 -7.47 16.88 -25.77
N LEU A 198 -7.06 17.16 -24.53
CA LEU A 198 -6.57 16.17 -23.58
C LEU A 198 -7.70 15.81 -22.61
N THR A 199 -7.95 14.53 -22.38
CA THR A 199 -8.94 14.05 -21.40
C THR A 199 -8.29 13.87 -20.03
N GLU A 200 -9.13 13.76 -18.99
CA GLU A 200 -8.68 13.45 -17.64
C GLU A 200 -7.87 12.14 -17.62
N LEU A 201 -8.40 11.09 -18.29
CA LEU A 201 -7.80 9.76 -18.33
C LEU A 201 -6.40 9.76 -18.96
N ASP A 202 -6.16 10.57 -20.00
CA ASP A 202 -4.82 10.69 -20.61
C ASP A 202 -3.78 11.16 -19.57
N ILE A 203 -4.15 12.14 -18.72
CA ILE A 203 -3.27 12.69 -17.67
C ILE A 203 -2.95 11.60 -16.63
N TYR A 204 -3.96 10.84 -16.20
CA TYR A 204 -3.76 9.71 -15.28
C TYR A 204 -2.87 8.61 -15.91
N HIS A 205 -3.09 8.24 -17.18
CA HIS A 205 -2.24 7.26 -17.87
C HIS A 205 -0.76 7.68 -17.89
N ARG A 206 -0.46 8.96 -18.13
CA ARG A 206 0.91 9.49 -18.12
C ARG A 206 1.55 9.53 -16.73
N ILE A 207 0.79 9.90 -15.69
CA ILE A 207 1.29 9.95 -14.30
C ILE A 207 1.50 8.53 -13.73
N LEU A 208 0.71 7.56 -14.21
CA LEU A 208 0.61 6.23 -13.59
C LEU A 208 1.08 5.06 -14.47
N ARG A 209 1.56 5.30 -15.71
CA ARG A 209 1.95 4.26 -16.70
C ARG A 209 2.63 3.03 -16.07
N PHE A 210 3.79 3.23 -15.44
CA PHE A 210 4.56 2.15 -14.81
C PHE A 210 3.91 1.61 -13.52
N LYS A 211 3.20 2.45 -12.75
CA LYS A 211 2.46 2.01 -11.55
C LYS A 211 1.30 1.08 -11.90
N ASN A 212 0.59 1.34 -13.01
CA ASN A 212 -0.47 0.49 -13.53
C ASN A 212 0.07 -0.89 -13.97
N TYR A 213 1.23 -0.94 -14.64
CA TYR A 213 1.91 -2.22 -14.91
C TYR A 213 2.29 -2.96 -13.62
N MET A 214 2.85 -2.27 -12.61
CA MET A 214 3.17 -2.90 -11.32
C MET A 214 1.94 -3.46 -10.60
N VAL A 215 0.80 -2.75 -10.60
CA VAL A 215 -0.46 -3.24 -10.03
C VAL A 215 -0.97 -4.48 -10.77
N ALA A 216 -0.93 -4.49 -12.11
CA ALA A 216 -1.33 -5.63 -12.92
C ALA A 216 -0.43 -6.86 -12.67
N MET A 217 0.89 -6.69 -12.65
CA MET A 217 1.84 -7.79 -12.39
C MET A 217 1.74 -8.37 -10.97
N VAL A 218 1.30 -7.58 -9.97
CA VAL A 218 0.99 -8.09 -8.62
C VAL A 218 -0.36 -8.81 -8.59
N ASN A 219 -1.41 -8.26 -9.22
CA ASN A 219 -2.73 -8.90 -9.31
C ASN A 219 -2.66 -10.26 -10.01
N LYS A 220 -1.96 -10.34 -11.16
CA LYS A 220 -1.69 -11.59 -11.89
C LYS A 220 -0.57 -12.47 -11.30
N SER A 221 -0.05 -12.16 -10.10
CA SER A 221 0.98 -12.97 -9.40
C SER A 221 2.23 -13.29 -10.24
N LEU A 222 2.62 -12.37 -11.14
CA LEU A 222 3.83 -12.49 -11.97
C LEU A 222 5.10 -12.15 -11.18
N LEU A 223 5.00 -11.25 -10.20
CA LEU A 223 6.13 -10.92 -9.34
C LEU A 223 6.25 -11.93 -8.18
N PRO A 224 7.44 -12.55 -7.95
CA PRO A 224 7.65 -13.50 -6.87
C PRO A 224 7.76 -12.76 -5.53
N VAL A 225 6.60 -12.44 -4.93
CA VAL A 225 6.50 -11.77 -3.63
C VAL A 225 5.94 -12.67 -2.52
N ARG A 226 5.27 -13.78 -2.86
CA ARG A 226 4.74 -14.77 -1.90
C ARG A 226 5.68 -15.97 -1.79
N PHE A 227 6.01 -16.39 -0.57
CA PHE A 227 6.95 -17.47 -0.27
C PHE A 227 6.40 -18.39 0.82
N ARG A 228 6.67 -19.69 0.72
CA ARG A 228 6.38 -20.67 1.78
C ARG A 228 7.66 -20.96 2.57
N LEU A 229 7.69 -20.51 3.83
CA LEU A 229 8.82 -20.71 4.75
C LEU A 229 8.52 -21.88 5.70
N PRO A 230 9.45 -22.82 5.95
CA PRO A 230 9.18 -24.05 6.71
C PRO A 230 8.60 -23.87 8.12
N THR A 231 8.88 -22.74 8.77
CA THR A 231 8.45 -22.42 10.14
C THR A 231 7.42 -21.29 10.25
N LEU A 232 7.28 -20.47 9.20
CA LEU A 232 6.44 -19.26 9.20
C LEU A 232 5.24 -19.33 8.23
N GLY A 233 5.08 -20.43 7.49
CA GLY A 233 3.96 -20.62 6.57
C GLY A 233 4.06 -19.72 5.34
N GLU A 234 2.92 -19.16 4.90
CA GLU A 234 2.87 -18.24 3.76
C GLU A 234 3.24 -16.81 4.19
N SER A 235 4.44 -16.37 3.78
CA SER A 235 4.97 -15.03 4.02
C SER A 235 4.99 -14.22 2.72
N VAL A 236 4.90 -12.90 2.83
CA VAL A 236 4.95 -11.99 1.68
C VAL A 236 6.12 -11.03 1.87
N PHE A 237 7.10 -11.09 0.98
CA PHE A 237 8.30 -10.25 1.02
C PHE A 237 8.30 -9.27 -0.15
N TYR A 238 7.99 -8.01 0.12
CA TYR A 238 7.98 -6.94 -0.88
C TYR A 238 8.43 -5.61 -0.26
N THR A 239 9.73 -5.36 -0.31
CA THR A 239 10.41 -4.20 0.27
C THR A 239 10.63 -3.09 -0.76
N ARG A 240 10.98 -1.88 -0.30
CA ARG A 240 11.35 -0.75 -1.18
C ARG A 240 12.51 -1.12 -2.09
N GLY A 241 13.53 -1.83 -1.56
CA GLY A 241 14.68 -2.31 -2.34
C GLY A 241 14.32 -3.29 -3.45
N LEU A 242 13.40 -4.23 -3.18
CA LEU A 242 12.92 -5.17 -4.20
C LEU A 242 12.04 -4.47 -5.25
N LYS A 243 11.14 -3.57 -4.83
CA LYS A 243 10.33 -2.75 -5.74
C LYS A 243 11.19 -1.88 -6.67
N TYR A 244 12.19 -1.19 -6.13
CA TYR A 244 13.12 -0.38 -6.91
C TYR A 244 13.84 -1.21 -7.97
N ASN A 245 14.29 -2.42 -7.61
CA ASN A 245 14.90 -3.34 -8.57
C ASN A 245 13.93 -3.80 -9.66
N PHE A 246 12.65 -4.08 -9.35
CA PHE A 246 11.66 -4.37 -10.39
C PHE A 246 11.45 -3.19 -11.34
N GLU A 247 11.33 -1.96 -10.83
CA GLU A 247 11.17 -0.76 -11.68
C GLU A 247 12.43 -0.48 -12.53
N LEU A 248 13.62 -0.69 -11.97
CA LEU A 248 14.89 -0.65 -12.69
C LEU A 248 15.02 -1.75 -13.75
N ILE A 249 14.51 -2.95 -13.51
CA ILE A 249 14.52 -4.04 -14.50
C ILE A 249 13.53 -3.72 -15.62
N PHE A 250 12.26 -3.40 -15.33
CA PHE A 250 11.25 -3.34 -16.39
C PHE A 250 11.23 -2.02 -17.16
N PHE A 251 11.45 -0.88 -16.50
CA PHE A 251 11.17 0.44 -17.07
C PHE A 251 12.42 1.29 -17.30
N TRP A 252 13.39 1.29 -16.37
CA TRP A 252 14.50 2.26 -16.40
C TRP A 252 15.84 1.74 -16.97
N GLY A 253 16.61 2.66 -17.56
CA GLY A 253 17.92 2.39 -18.14
C GLY A 253 17.88 1.78 -19.55
N PRO A 254 18.99 1.84 -20.31
CA PRO A 254 18.99 1.57 -21.76
C PRO A 254 18.56 0.14 -22.14
N GLY A 255 18.78 -0.82 -21.25
CA GLY A 255 18.37 -2.21 -21.43
C GLY A 255 16.94 -2.56 -21.01
N SER A 256 16.09 -1.58 -20.64
CA SER A 256 14.69 -1.83 -20.26
C SER A 256 13.83 -2.28 -21.44
N LEU A 257 12.59 -2.70 -21.18
CA LEU A 257 11.65 -3.12 -22.25
C LEU A 257 11.11 -1.91 -23.02
N PHE A 258 11.12 -0.73 -22.39
CA PHE A 258 10.74 0.54 -22.97
C PHE A 258 11.91 1.14 -23.76
N GLU A 259 11.58 1.87 -24.82
CA GLU A 259 12.55 2.60 -25.65
C GLU A 259 12.70 4.02 -25.13
N ASN A 260 11.57 4.71 -25.03
CA ASN A 260 11.36 5.98 -24.36
C ASN A 260 10.34 5.78 -23.24
N GLU A 261 10.18 6.74 -22.33
CA GLU A 261 9.29 6.58 -21.15
C GLU A 261 7.81 6.27 -21.50
N TRP A 262 7.38 6.53 -22.74
CA TRP A 262 6.02 6.32 -23.22
C TRP A 262 5.84 5.19 -24.26
N SER A 263 6.90 4.47 -24.67
CA SER A 263 6.78 3.43 -25.71
C SER A 263 7.61 2.17 -25.45
N LEU A 264 6.98 1.02 -25.68
CA LEU A 264 7.56 -0.32 -25.58
C LEU A 264 8.32 -0.66 -26.86
N LYS A 265 9.58 -1.13 -26.77
CA LYS A 265 10.41 -1.43 -27.95
C LYS A 265 9.66 -2.41 -28.89
N PRO A 266 9.66 -2.17 -30.21
CA PRO A 266 8.80 -2.91 -31.15
C PRO A 266 9.13 -4.41 -31.28
N GLU A 267 10.27 -4.86 -30.75
CA GLU A 267 10.58 -6.29 -30.61
C GLU A 267 9.61 -7.01 -29.65
N TYR A 268 9.21 -6.40 -28.53
CA TYR A 268 8.31 -7.02 -27.55
C TYR A 268 6.86 -7.10 -28.03
N LYS A 269 6.44 -6.22 -28.96
CA LYS A 269 5.12 -6.27 -29.61
C LYS A 269 4.97 -7.47 -30.55
N ARG A 270 6.06 -8.18 -30.92
CA ARG A 270 6.06 -9.28 -31.90
C ARG A 270 6.21 -10.65 -31.22
N GLY A 271 5.42 -11.63 -31.68
CA GLY A 271 5.41 -12.98 -31.08
C GLY A 271 6.64 -13.86 -31.37
N GLY A 272 7.31 -13.64 -32.51
CA GLY A 272 8.33 -14.57 -33.03
C GLY A 272 9.53 -14.81 -32.12
N ASN A 273 10.16 -13.74 -31.62
CA ASN A 273 11.42 -13.82 -30.87
C ASN A 273 11.21 -13.99 -29.35
N ARG A 274 10.02 -14.39 -28.87
CA ARG A 274 9.67 -14.34 -27.43
C ARG A 274 10.63 -15.09 -26.51
N LEU A 275 11.23 -16.20 -26.97
CA LEU A 275 12.22 -16.97 -26.20
C LEU A 275 13.55 -16.21 -26.09
N GLU A 276 14.05 -15.67 -27.20
CA GLU A 276 15.27 -14.84 -27.23
C GLU A 276 15.12 -13.60 -26.34
N LEU A 277 13.96 -12.93 -26.40
CA LEU A 277 13.65 -11.79 -25.54
C LEU A 277 13.56 -12.19 -24.05
N ALA A 278 13.03 -13.37 -23.74
CA ALA A 278 13.00 -13.91 -22.38
C ALA A 278 14.40 -14.26 -21.86
N ASP A 279 15.30 -14.77 -22.70
CA ASP A 279 16.71 -15.05 -22.35
C ASP A 279 17.54 -13.76 -22.18
N ARG A 280 17.32 -12.75 -23.03
CA ARG A 280 17.88 -11.39 -22.85
C ARG A 280 17.44 -10.80 -21.51
N LEU A 281 16.15 -10.86 -21.18
CA LEU A 281 15.60 -10.40 -19.90
C LEU A 281 16.16 -11.21 -18.72
N ALA A 282 16.20 -12.54 -18.81
CA ALA A 282 16.75 -13.41 -17.77
C ALA A 282 18.25 -13.12 -17.50
N SER A 283 19.00 -12.80 -18.55
CA SER A 283 20.42 -12.40 -18.45
C SER A 283 20.58 -11.04 -17.80
N ARG A 284 19.72 -10.06 -18.11
CA ARG A 284 19.74 -8.74 -17.45
C ARG A 284 19.30 -8.81 -15.99
N ILE A 285 18.30 -9.65 -15.65
CA ILE A 285 17.92 -9.95 -14.25
C ILE A 285 19.10 -10.56 -13.49
N LEU A 286 19.84 -11.50 -14.11
CA LEU A 286 21.03 -12.10 -13.49
C LEU A 286 22.10 -11.06 -13.18
N TRP A 287 22.48 -10.20 -14.13
CA TRP A 287 23.50 -9.17 -13.91
C TRP A 287 23.09 -8.12 -12.87
N ILE A 288 21.82 -7.70 -12.86
CA ILE A 288 21.31 -6.79 -11.82
C ILE A 288 21.28 -7.48 -10.45
N GLY A 289 20.94 -8.78 -10.39
CA GLY A 289 21.04 -9.58 -9.17
C GLY A 289 22.47 -9.70 -8.64
N ILE A 290 23.45 -9.93 -9.51
CA ILE A 290 24.88 -9.97 -9.15
C ILE A 290 25.37 -8.60 -8.67
N ALA A 291 24.94 -7.50 -9.30
CA ALA A 291 25.27 -6.15 -8.84
C ALA A 291 24.69 -5.84 -7.45
N ASN A 292 23.46 -6.26 -7.16
CA ASN A 292 22.87 -6.15 -5.82
C ASN A 292 23.63 -7.01 -4.80
N LEU A 293 24.08 -8.21 -5.17
CA LEU A 293 24.87 -9.08 -4.30
C LEU A 293 26.24 -8.46 -3.96
N LEU A 294 26.91 -7.81 -4.93
CA LEU A 294 28.17 -7.11 -4.73
C LEU A 294 28.02 -5.84 -3.86
N LEU A 295 26.91 -5.11 -4.02
CA LEU A 295 26.61 -3.91 -3.24
C LEU A 295 26.00 -4.21 -1.86
N CYS A 296 25.53 -5.44 -1.63
CA CYS A 296 24.90 -5.90 -0.39
C CYS A 296 25.58 -5.43 0.90
N PRO A 297 26.91 -5.59 1.12
CA PRO A 297 27.54 -5.14 2.37
C PRO A 297 27.45 -3.62 2.58
N VAL A 298 27.59 -2.81 1.52
CA VAL A 298 27.51 -1.34 1.60
C VAL A 298 26.09 -0.89 1.92
N ILE A 299 25.10 -1.48 1.24
CA ILE A 299 23.68 -1.19 1.46
C ILE A 299 23.24 -1.65 2.87
N LEU A 300 23.72 -2.80 3.33
CA LEU A 300 23.40 -3.33 4.66
C LEU A 300 23.97 -2.46 5.78
N VAL A 301 25.22 -1.99 5.67
CA VAL A 301 25.80 -1.03 6.63
C VAL A 301 25.00 0.27 6.66
N TRP A 302 24.60 0.80 5.49
CA TRP A 302 23.72 1.98 5.43
C TRP A 302 22.37 1.73 6.13
N GLN A 303 21.70 0.60 5.88
CA GLN A 303 20.42 0.28 6.52
C GLN A 303 20.55 0.12 8.04
N ILE A 304 21.62 -0.53 8.53
CA ILE A 304 21.89 -0.66 9.96
C ILE A 304 22.06 0.72 10.62
N LEU A 305 22.91 1.57 10.05
CA LEU A 305 23.16 2.92 10.58
C LEU A 305 21.91 3.80 10.53
N TYR A 306 21.21 3.81 9.39
CA TYR A 306 19.98 4.59 9.22
C TYR A 306 18.88 4.13 10.18
N ALA A 307 18.69 2.82 10.36
CA ALA A 307 17.71 2.29 11.31
C ALA A 307 18.09 2.62 12.76
N PHE A 308 19.38 2.52 13.12
CA PHE A 308 19.87 2.88 14.44
C PHE A 308 19.60 4.35 14.77
N PHE A 309 20.03 5.28 13.92
CA PHE A 309 19.81 6.71 14.15
C PHE A 309 18.32 7.13 14.06
N SER A 310 17.50 6.44 13.25
CA SER A 310 16.08 6.79 13.06
C SER A 310 15.13 6.20 14.11
N TYR A 311 15.47 5.06 14.74
CA TYR A 311 14.54 4.33 15.60
C TYR A 311 15.00 4.14 17.05
N THR A 312 16.26 4.40 17.41
CA THR A 312 16.73 4.20 18.80
C THR A 312 16.06 5.16 19.80
N GLU A 313 15.78 6.42 19.41
CA GLU A 313 14.99 7.35 20.23
C GLU A 313 13.58 6.80 20.47
N VAL A 314 12.93 6.32 19.41
CA VAL A 314 11.57 5.76 19.43
C VAL A 314 11.49 4.52 20.33
N ILE A 315 12.49 3.63 20.26
CA ILE A 315 12.61 2.45 21.13
C ILE A 315 12.70 2.84 22.61
N LYS A 316 13.49 3.88 22.93
CA LYS A 316 13.67 4.35 24.31
C LYS A 316 12.44 5.09 24.85
N ARG A 317 11.77 5.87 23.99
CA ARG A 317 10.70 6.80 24.38
C ARG A 317 9.30 6.20 24.33
N GLU A 318 8.98 5.46 23.28
CA GLU A 318 7.65 4.87 23.08
C GLU A 318 7.77 3.52 22.35
N PRO A 319 8.26 2.45 23.01
CA PRO A 319 8.44 1.14 22.37
C PRO A 319 7.13 0.54 21.83
N GLY A 320 5.98 0.89 22.43
CA GLY A 320 4.66 0.52 21.94
C GLY A 320 4.37 1.01 20.51
N SER A 321 5.00 2.10 20.06
CA SER A 321 4.85 2.62 18.70
C SER A 321 5.44 1.70 17.62
N LEU A 322 6.29 0.73 17.97
CA LEU A 322 6.77 -0.33 17.08
C LEU A 322 5.82 -1.54 17.02
N GLY A 323 5.03 -1.73 18.09
CA GLY A 323 3.88 -2.65 18.12
C GLY A 323 2.65 -2.12 17.38
N ALA A 324 2.64 -0.84 17.00
CA ALA A 324 1.68 -0.31 16.02
C ALA A 324 1.83 -0.99 14.65
N ARG A 325 0.73 -1.03 13.90
CA ARG A 325 0.67 -1.63 12.55
C ARG A 325 0.68 -0.56 11.47
N CYS A 326 1.06 -0.94 10.26
CA CYS A 326 1.05 -0.09 9.07
C CYS A 326 0.61 -0.89 7.83
N TRP A 327 0.10 -0.18 6.83
CA TRP A 327 -0.21 -0.78 5.54
C TRP A 327 1.09 -1.17 4.82
N SER A 328 1.24 -2.46 4.53
CA SER A 328 2.43 -3.02 3.90
C SER A 328 2.65 -2.47 2.50
N LEU A 329 3.88 -2.48 1.99
CA LEU A 329 4.14 -2.08 0.61
C LEU A 329 3.41 -3.00 -0.40
N TYR A 330 3.23 -4.28 -0.03
CA TYR A 330 2.38 -5.22 -0.76
C TYR A 330 0.91 -4.80 -0.73
N GLY A 331 0.35 -4.51 0.45
CA GLY A 331 -1.02 -4.03 0.61
C GLY A 331 -1.29 -2.73 -0.15
N ARG A 332 -0.32 -1.81 -0.19
CA ARG A 332 -0.37 -0.57 -0.99
C ARG A 332 -0.33 -0.80 -2.51
N CYS A 333 -0.02 -2.00 -2.99
CA CYS A 333 -0.08 -2.37 -4.40
C CYS A 333 -1.31 -3.25 -4.69
N TYR A 334 -1.63 -4.18 -3.78
CA TYR A 334 -2.80 -5.04 -3.84
C TYR A 334 -4.13 -4.26 -3.73
N LEU A 335 -4.25 -3.33 -2.78
CA LEU A 335 -5.49 -2.55 -2.53
C LEU A 335 -5.67 -1.34 -3.46
N ARG A 336 -4.76 -1.16 -4.43
CA ARG A 336 -4.76 -0.04 -5.38
C ARG A 336 -5.60 -0.35 -6.61
N HIS A 337 -6.39 0.63 -7.04
CA HIS A 337 -7.17 0.59 -8.28
C HIS A 337 -6.27 0.97 -9.47
N PHE A 338 -6.63 0.55 -10.68
CA PHE A 338 -6.02 1.12 -11.89
C PHE A 338 -6.38 2.61 -11.98
N ASN A 339 -5.44 3.41 -12.46
CA ASN A 339 -5.58 4.87 -12.56
C ASN A 339 -5.84 5.62 -11.23
N GLU A 340 -5.54 5.02 -10.09
CA GLU A 340 -5.58 5.70 -8.78
C GLU A 340 -4.27 6.42 -8.49
N LEU A 341 -4.32 7.72 -8.13
CA LEU A 341 -3.14 8.51 -7.72
C LEU A 341 -2.75 8.22 -6.25
N ASP A 342 -1.50 8.51 -5.92
CA ASP A 342 -0.94 8.18 -4.59
C ASP A 342 -1.64 8.88 -3.40
N HIS A 343 -2.51 9.87 -3.63
CA HIS A 343 -3.24 10.57 -2.56
C HIS A 343 -4.63 9.99 -2.29
N GLU A 344 -5.38 9.63 -3.34
CA GLU A 344 -6.63 8.86 -3.25
C GLU A 344 -6.41 7.58 -2.42
N LEU A 345 -5.35 6.83 -2.75
CA LEU A 345 -4.97 5.61 -2.04
C LEU A 345 -4.62 5.87 -0.57
N MET A 346 -3.84 6.92 -0.28
CA MET A 346 -3.50 7.24 1.13
C MET A 346 -4.71 7.76 1.91
N SER A 347 -5.64 8.47 1.26
CA SER A 347 -6.91 8.89 1.88
C SER A 347 -7.75 7.67 2.29
N ARG A 348 -8.04 6.76 1.35
CA ARG A 348 -8.77 5.51 1.62
C ARG A 348 -8.12 4.65 2.70
N LEU A 349 -6.81 4.41 2.60
CA LEU A 349 -6.07 3.63 3.60
C LEU A 349 -6.00 4.33 4.97
N SER A 350 -6.03 5.66 5.02
CA SER A 350 -6.11 6.41 6.30
C SER A 350 -7.49 6.30 6.95
N LYS A 351 -8.58 6.40 6.16
CA LYS A 351 -9.96 6.17 6.64
C LYS A 351 -10.10 4.74 7.20
N GLY A 352 -9.60 3.73 6.49
CA GLY A 352 -9.62 2.32 6.92
C GLY A 352 -8.75 2.00 8.15
N TYR A 353 -7.70 2.78 8.43
CA TYR A 353 -6.66 2.46 9.43
C TYR A 353 -7.22 2.19 10.84
N LYS A 354 -8.16 3.02 11.32
CA LYS A 354 -8.71 2.91 12.68
C LYS A 354 -9.54 1.64 12.87
N ALA A 355 -10.26 1.21 11.83
CA ALA A 355 -11.00 -0.05 11.83
C ALA A 355 -10.06 -1.26 11.72
N ALA A 356 -9.05 -1.19 10.84
CA ALA A 356 -8.02 -2.23 10.69
C ALA A 356 -7.23 -2.50 11.99
N SER A 357 -6.88 -1.43 12.71
CA SER A 357 -6.22 -1.52 14.02
C SER A 357 -7.13 -2.18 15.07
N LYS A 358 -8.40 -1.76 15.17
CA LYS A 358 -9.38 -2.43 16.06
C LYS A 358 -9.55 -3.91 15.74
N TYR A 359 -9.71 -4.27 14.47
CA TYR A 359 -9.85 -5.65 14.02
C TYR A 359 -8.67 -6.53 14.46
N MET A 360 -7.43 -6.08 14.23
CA MET A 360 -6.25 -6.88 14.63
C MET A 360 -6.06 -6.97 16.15
N ASN A 361 -6.49 -5.97 16.90
CA ASN A 361 -6.46 -6.01 18.37
C ASN A 361 -7.48 -6.99 18.96
N CYS A 362 -8.51 -7.42 18.21
CA CYS A 362 -9.40 -8.52 18.62
C CYS A 362 -8.71 -9.90 18.64
N PHE A 363 -7.53 -10.06 18.03
CA PHE A 363 -6.83 -11.35 17.88
C PHE A 363 -5.47 -11.42 18.59
N LEU A 364 -5.34 -10.71 19.71
CA LEU A 364 -4.18 -10.79 20.60
C LEU A 364 -4.09 -12.19 21.24
N SER A 365 -2.86 -12.70 21.36
CA SER A 365 -2.62 -14.07 21.86
C SER A 365 -2.83 -14.15 23.37
N PRO A 366 -3.71 -15.04 23.89
CA PRO A 366 -3.92 -15.21 25.32
C PRO A 366 -2.63 -15.58 26.06
N LEU A 367 -1.79 -16.42 25.46
CA LEU A 367 -0.48 -16.81 26.01
C LEU A 367 0.44 -15.59 26.16
N LEU A 368 0.52 -14.74 25.14
CA LEU A 368 1.33 -13.51 25.18
C LEU A 368 0.81 -12.55 26.25
N THR A 369 -0.51 -12.40 26.38
CA THR A 369 -1.12 -11.57 27.43
C THR A 369 -0.85 -12.11 28.84
N VAL A 370 -0.85 -13.42 29.06
CA VAL A 370 -0.48 -14.04 30.35
C VAL A 370 1.00 -13.81 30.67
N VAL A 371 1.90 -14.04 29.72
CA VAL A 371 3.34 -13.78 29.90
C VAL A 371 3.59 -12.29 30.19
N ALA A 372 3.03 -11.38 29.39
CA ALA A 372 3.20 -9.95 29.55
C ALA A 372 2.71 -9.42 30.90
N LYS A 373 1.56 -9.92 31.40
CA LYS A 373 1.05 -9.56 32.74
C LYS A 373 2.01 -9.97 33.86
N ASN A 374 2.54 -11.20 33.82
CA ASN A 374 3.45 -11.71 34.84
C ASN A 374 4.81 -11.00 34.80
N VAL A 375 5.40 -10.81 33.61
CA VAL A 375 6.69 -10.10 33.46
C VAL A 375 6.54 -8.63 33.87
N ALA A 376 5.44 -7.96 33.53
CA ALA A 376 5.17 -6.60 34.00
C ALA A 376 5.00 -6.50 35.52
N PHE A 377 4.45 -7.53 36.18
CA PHE A 377 4.34 -7.59 37.63
C PHE A 377 5.72 -7.73 38.29
N PHE A 378 6.53 -8.72 37.92
CA PHE A 378 7.85 -8.93 38.51
C PHE A 378 8.82 -7.77 38.24
N ALA A 379 8.86 -7.25 37.01
CA ALA A 379 9.67 -6.07 36.70
C ALA A 379 9.16 -4.83 37.45
N GLY A 380 7.84 -4.68 37.59
CA GLY A 380 7.19 -3.61 38.34
C GLY A 380 7.50 -3.64 39.83
N SER A 381 7.50 -4.82 40.46
CA SER A 381 7.84 -4.95 41.89
C SER A 381 9.31 -4.63 42.18
N LEU A 382 10.23 -5.09 41.31
CA LEU A 382 11.65 -4.75 41.43
C LEU A 382 11.89 -3.25 41.22
N LEU A 383 11.25 -2.65 40.20
CA LEU A 383 11.37 -1.22 39.95
C LEU A 383 10.79 -0.38 41.10
N ALA A 384 9.65 -0.79 41.69
CA ALA A 384 9.05 -0.08 42.82
C ALA A 384 9.96 -0.08 44.06
N VAL A 385 10.63 -1.20 44.36
CA VAL A 385 11.61 -1.27 45.46
C VAL A 385 12.82 -0.37 45.18
N LEU A 386 13.38 -0.40 43.96
CA LEU A 386 14.50 0.47 43.59
C LEU A 386 14.11 1.95 43.68
N ILE A 387 12.94 2.33 43.16
CA ILE A 387 12.43 3.72 43.25
C ILE A 387 12.25 4.14 44.72
N ALA A 388 11.66 3.29 45.57
CA ALA A 388 11.48 3.59 46.98
C ALA A 388 12.81 3.79 47.71
N LEU A 389 13.84 2.97 47.41
CA LEU A 389 15.18 3.16 47.95
C LEU A 389 15.81 4.48 47.47
N THR A 390 15.71 4.82 46.18
CA THR A 390 16.23 6.10 45.64
C THR A 390 15.48 7.36 46.10
N ILE A 391 14.29 7.21 46.69
CA ILE A 391 13.53 8.30 47.33
C ILE A 391 13.86 8.39 48.83
N TYR A 392 14.25 7.28 49.46
CA TYR A 392 14.72 7.25 50.85
C TYR A 392 16.15 7.81 50.97
N ASP A 393 17.01 7.49 50.00
CA ASP A 393 18.42 7.90 49.94
C ASP A 393 18.86 8.07 48.47
N GLU A 394 19.31 9.28 48.10
CA GLU A 394 19.74 9.59 46.74
C GLU A 394 21.07 8.90 46.37
N ASP A 395 21.93 8.55 47.34
CA ASP A 395 23.22 7.89 47.10
C ASP A 395 23.04 6.48 46.51
N VAL A 396 21.84 5.89 46.64
CA VAL A 396 21.46 4.63 45.96
C VAL A 396 21.58 4.74 44.42
N LEU A 397 21.45 5.94 43.84
CA LEU A 397 21.66 6.17 42.41
C LEU A 397 23.13 6.08 41.97
N ALA A 398 24.08 6.23 42.89
CA ALA A 398 25.52 6.10 42.63
C ALA A 398 26.02 4.64 42.69
N VAL A 399 25.20 3.72 43.21
CA VAL A 399 25.54 2.29 43.30
C VAL A 399 25.57 1.65 41.91
N GLU A 400 26.55 0.77 41.70
CA GLU A 400 26.78 0.11 40.41
C GLU A 400 25.52 -0.58 39.88
N HIS A 401 25.27 -0.40 38.59
CA HIS A 401 24.11 -0.90 37.83
C HIS A 401 22.70 -0.49 38.32
N VAL A 402 22.52 0.33 39.37
CA VAL A 402 21.16 0.72 39.81
C VAL A 402 20.44 1.52 38.73
N LEU A 403 21.07 2.57 38.18
CA LEU A 403 20.47 3.41 37.13
C LEU A 403 20.19 2.64 35.82
N THR A 404 21.06 1.70 35.45
CA THR A 404 20.84 0.82 34.29
C THR A 404 19.73 -0.21 34.55
N SER A 405 19.59 -0.70 35.78
CA SER A 405 18.50 -1.60 36.17
C SER A 405 17.16 -0.88 36.17
N ILE A 406 17.08 0.32 36.77
CA ILE A 406 15.88 1.17 36.76
C ILE A 406 15.41 1.44 35.32
N THR A 407 16.32 1.83 34.43
CA THR A 407 15.98 2.12 33.03
C THR A 407 15.60 0.87 32.23
N LEU A 408 16.30 -0.26 32.40
CA LEU A 408 15.96 -1.52 31.73
C LEU A 408 14.61 -2.09 32.20
N LEU A 409 14.34 -2.05 33.51
CA LEU A 409 13.04 -2.45 34.08
C LEU A 409 11.91 -1.54 33.58
N GLY A 410 12.12 -0.23 33.52
CA GLY A 410 11.15 0.72 32.97
C GLY A 410 10.80 0.44 31.51
N VAL A 411 11.80 0.17 30.66
CA VAL A 411 11.58 -0.26 29.26
C VAL A 411 10.84 -1.60 29.22
N CYS A 412 11.25 -2.58 30.02
CA CYS A 412 10.62 -3.90 30.09
C CYS A 412 9.12 -3.82 30.46
N ILE A 413 8.76 -3.04 31.48
CA ILE A 413 7.36 -2.80 31.88
C ILE A 413 6.58 -2.13 30.77
N THR A 414 7.17 -1.13 30.09
CA THR A 414 6.52 -0.39 29.00
C THR A 414 6.26 -1.29 27.79
N VAL A 415 7.23 -2.13 27.41
CA VAL A 415 7.07 -3.17 26.39
C VAL A 415 5.98 -4.17 26.78
N CYS A 416 6.01 -4.70 28.00
CA CYS A 416 5.01 -5.67 28.45
C CYS A 416 3.60 -5.09 28.48
N ARG A 417 3.43 -3.84 28.94
CA ARG A 417 2.14 -3.14 28.90
C ARG A 417 1.60 -2.97 27.48
N SER A 418 2.46 -2.82 26.46
CA SER A 418 2.01 -2.74 25.05
C SER A 418 1.40 -4.05 24.51
N PHE A 419 1.63 -5.19 25.16
CA PHE A 419 1.04 -6.49 24.81
C PHE A 419 -0.21 -6.87 25.65
N ILE A 420 -0.65 -6.00 26.56
CA ILE A 420 -1.84 -6.22 27.38
C ILE A 420 -3.04 -5.52 26.73
N PRO A 421 -4.08 -6.24 26.28
CA PRO A 421 -5.30 -5.61 25.75
C PRO A 421 -6.04 -4.82 26.84
N ASP A 422 -6.72 -3.76 26.40
CA ASP A 422 -7.75 -3.09 27.19
C ASP A 422 -8.90 -4.08 27.52
N LYS A 423 -9.34 -4.05 28.78
CA LYS A 423 -10.40 -4.90 29.33
C LYS A 423 -11.77 -4.64 28.70
N HIS A 424 -11.99 -3.44 28.15
CA HIS A 424 -13.31 -2.99 27.66
C HIS A 424 -13.45 -3.08 26.12
N MET A 425 -12.55 -3.81 25.45
CA MET A 425 -12.59 -4.03 24.00
C MET A 425 -13.73 -4.95 23.57
N VAL A 426 -14.66 -4.42 22.77
CA VAL A 426 -15.77 -5.19 22.18
C VAL A 426 -15.27 -6.07 21.02
N PHE A 427 -15.59 -7.37 21.07
CA PHE A 427 -15.24 -8.34 20.03
C PHE A 427 -16.31 -8.38 18.92
N CYS A 428 -16.12 -7.63 17.83
CA CYS A 428 -17.05 -7.58 16.70
C CYS A 428 -16.37 -7.71 15.31
N PRO A 429 -15.58 -8.77 15.06
CA PRO A 429 -14.71 -8.87 13.87
C PRO A 429 -15.47 -8.79 12.53
N GLU A 430 -16.66 -9.39 12.41
CA GLU A 430 -17.50 -9.32 11.19
C GLU A 430 -17.98 -7.89 10.86
N GLN A 431 -18.27 -7.07 11.87
CA GLN A 431 -18.67 -5.67 11.65
C GLN A 431 -17.46 -4.82 11.29
N LEU A 432 -16.35 -4.99 12.02
CA LEU A 432 -15.09 -4.29 11.74
C LEU A 432 -14.58 -4.60 10.32
N LEU A 433 -14.65 -5.86 9.87
CA LEU A 433 -14.20 -6.25 8.54
C LEU A 433 -15.05 -5.62 7.42
N ARG A 434 -16.36 -5.43 7.62
CA ARG A 434 -17.22 -4.69 6.67
C ARG A 434 -16.89 -3.20 6.61
N VAL A 435 -16.59 -2.58 7.76
CA VAL A 435 -16.14 -1.17 7.80
C VAL A 435 -14.76 -1.00 7.16
N ILE A 436 -13.86 -1.97 7.31
CA ILE A 436 -12.58 -2.01 6.59
C ILE A 436 -12.83 -2.12 5.08
N LEU A 437 -13.66 -3.09 4.66
CA LEU A 437 -14.02 -3.33 3.26
C LEU A 437 -14.58 -2.08 2.58
N ALA A 438 -15.48 -1.36 3.25
CA ALA A 438 -16.05 -0.11 2.76
C ALA A 438 -14.99 0.93 2.35
N HIS A 439 -13.80 0.93 2.95
CA HIS A 439 -12.73 1.88 2.65
C HIS A 439 -11.60 1.29 1.78
N ILE A 440 -11.29 -0.01 1.91
CA ILE A 440 -10.22 -0.66 1.13
C ILE A 440 -10.70 -1.24 -0.21
N HIS A 441 -12.01 -1.44 -0.37
CA HIS A 441 -12.73 -1.95 -1.56
C HIS A 441 -12.36 -3.36 -2.05
N TYR A 442 -11.17 -3.89 -1.73
CA TYR A 442 -10.73 -5.23 -2.12
C TYR A 442 -10.56 -6.15 -0.91
N MET A 443 -11.09 -7.36 -1.01
CA MET A 443 -10.96 -8.39 0.01
C MET A 443 -11.20 -9.79 -0.57
N PRO A 444 -10.37 -10.80 -0.27
CA PRO A 444 -10.62 -12.18 -0.69
C PRO A 444 -11.97 -12.71 -0.19
N ASP A 445 -12.73 -13.37 -1.07
CA ASP A 445 -14.13 -13.74 -0.80
C ASP A 445 -14.31 -14.70 0.39
N HIS A 446 -13.36 -15.61 0.60
CA HIS A 446 -13.42 -16.61 1.69
C HIS A 446 -13.33 -15.98 3.09
N TRP A 447 -12.94 -14.71 3.22
CA TRP A 447 -12.97 -13.98 4.48
C TRP A 447 -14.41 -13.63 4.91
N GLN A 448 -15.37 -13.51 3.98
CA GLN A 448 -16.74 -13.11 4.28
C GLN A 448 -17.50 -14.20 5.08
N GLY A 449 -17.82 -13.92 6.35
CA GLY A 449 -18.43 -14.89 7.27
C GLY A 449 -17.41 -15.74 8.05
N ASN A 450 -16.11 -15.61 7.73
CA ASN A 450 -15.00 -16.23 8.43
C ASN A 450 -14.09 -15.17 9.10
N ALA A 451 -14.60 -13.95 9.36
CA ALA A 451 -13.78 -12.84 9.89
C ALA A 451 -13.15 -13.13 11.25
N HIS A 452 -13.66 -14.13 11.98
CA HIS A 452 -13.20 -14.57 13.30
C HIS A 452 -12.07 -15.64 13.25
N ARG A 453 -11.67 -16.12 12.08
CA ARG A 453 -10.63 -17.17 11.95
C ARG A 453 -9.22 -16.60 11.91
N TYR A 454 -8.27 -17.36 12.46
CA TYR A 454 -6.83 -17.05 12.34
C TYR A 454 -6.34 -17.05 10.89
N GLU A 455 -6.90 -17.88 10.02
CA GLU A 455 -6.65 -17.89 8.57
C GLU A 455 -6.85 -16.49 7.95
N THR A 456 -7.99 -15.87 8.26
CA THR A 456 -8.36 -14.50 7.84
C THR A 456 -7.44 -13.45 8.46
N ARG A 457 -7.17 -13.57 9.78
CA ARG A 457 -6.24 -12.69 10.51
C ARG A 457 -4.85 -12.65 9.86
N ASP A 458 -4.32 -13.82 9.51
CA ASP A 458 -2.93 -13.97 9.04
C ASP A 458 -2.77 -13.40 7.63
N GLN A 459 -3.72 -13.67 6.73
CA GLN A 459 -3.74 -13.07 5.40
C GLN A 459 -3.98 -11.55 5.46
N PHE A 460 -4.85 -11.05 6.37
CA PHE A 460 -4.96 -9.60 6.60
C PHE A 460 -3.68 -9.00 7.18
N SER A 461 -2.93 -9.74 8.00
CA SER A 461 -1.63 -9.30 8.52
C SER A 461 -0.55 -9.14 7.45
N GLN A 462 -0.71 -9.75 6.26
CA GLN A 462 0.15 -9.50 5.10
C GLN A 462 -0.15 -8.14 4.43
N LEU A 463 -1.37 -7.62 4.59
CA LEU A 463 -1.77 -6.28 4.12
C LEU A 463 -1.49 -5.19 5.18
N PHE A 464 -1.60 -5.54 6.46
CA PHE A 464 -1.55 -4.62 7.60
C PHE A 464 -0.58 -5.13 8.68
N GLN A 465 0.71 -5.13 8.38
CA GLN A 465 1.79 -5.71 9.18
C GLN A 465 2.24 -4.81 10.35
N TYR A 466 3.05 -5.35 11.28
CA TYR A 466 3.67 -4.57 12.35
C TYR A 466 4.76 -3.62 11.83
N LYS A 467 4.91 -2.45 12.44
CA LYS A 467 6.00 -1.50 12.14
C LYS A 467 7.37 -2.10 12.43
N ALA A 468 7.51 -2.89 13.50
CA ALA A 468 8.72 -3.65 13.79
C ALA A 468 9.08 -4.65 12.66
N VAL A 469 8.07 -5.35 12.10
CA VAL A 469 8.27 -6.31 10.99
C VAL A 469 8.67 -5.57 9.71
N PHE A 470 8.03 -4.44 9.40
CA PHE A 470 8.44 -3.58 8.27
C PHE A 470 9.91 -3.13 8.37
N ILE A 471 10.38 -2.72 9.55
CA ILE A 471 11.79 -2.33 9.76
C ILE A 471 12.73 -3.53 9.57
N LEU A 472 12.36 -4.71 10.10
CA LEU A 472 13.15 -5.94 9.94
C LEU A 472 13.23 -6.40 8.47
N GLU A 473 12.14 -6.27 7.71
CA GLU A 473 12.10 -6.59 6.27
C GLU A 473 13.00 -5.66 5.46
N GLU A 474 12.94 -4.34 5.67
CA GLU A 474 13.83 -3.38 4.99
C GLU A 474 15.31 -3.57 5.40
N LEU A 475 15.58 -3.97 6.63
CA LEU A 475 16.94 -4.28 7.11
C LEU A 475 17.51 -5.56 6.46
N ILE A 476 16.69 -6.59 6.27
CA ILE A 476 17.05 -7.86 5.61
C ILE A 476 17.02 -7.73 4.07
N SER A 477 16.33 -6.71 3.53
CA SER A 477 16.19 -6.43 2.09
C SER A 477 17.48 -6.54 1.26
N PRO A 478 18.65 -6.01 1.69
CA PRO A 478 19.88 -6.07 0.89
C PRO A 478 20.37 -7.50 0.64
N VAL A 479 20.12 -8.41 1.59
CA VAL A 479 20.55 -9.81 1.54
C VAL A 479 19.56 -10.66 0.73
N VAL A 480 18.25 -10.45 0.94
CA VAL A 480 17.20 -11.28 0.31
C VAL A 480 16.86 -10.85 -1.12
N THR A 481 16.97 -9.55 -1.45
CA THR A 481 16.68 -9.04 -2.80
C THR A 481 17.49 -9.74 -3.91
N PRO A 482 18.84 -9.86 -3.87
CA PRO A 482 19.59 -10.55 -4.91
C PRO A 482 19.20 -12.03 -5.05
N ILE A 483 18.86 -12.71 -3.94
CA ILE A 483 18.39 -14.11 -3.96
C ILE A 483 17.06 -14.23 -4.72
N ILE A 484 16.09 -13.35 -4.44
CA ILE A 484 14.80 -13.32 -5.15
C ILE A 484 15.00 -13.03 -6.63
N LEU A 485 15.86 -12.07 -7.00
CA LEU A 485 16.14 -11.73 -8.40
C LEU A 485 16.76 -12.91 -9.17
N ILE A 486 17.85 -13.48 -8.65
CA ILE A 486 18.64 -14.51 -9.33
C ILE A 486 17.87 -15.83 -9.45
N PHE A 487 17.20 -16.28 -8.38
CA PHE A 487 16.62 -17.62 -8.32
C PHE A 487 15.11 -17.66 -8.59
N CYS A 488 14.37 -16.59 -8.29
CA CYS A 488 12.90 -16.58 -8.43
C CYS A 488 12.46 -15.78 -9.67
N LEU A 489 12.81 -14.48 -9.76
CA LEU A 489 12.34 -13.61 -10.84
C LEU A 489 12.86 -14.08 -12.21
N ARG A 490 14.14 -14.47 -12.29
CA ARG A 490 14.78 -14.96 -13.52
C ARG A 490 14.00 -16.09 -14.20
N ARG A 491 13.35 -16.97 -13.41
CA ARG A 491 12.57 -18.12 -13.93
C ARG A 491 11.25 -17.71 -14.58
N LYS A 492 10.70 -16.55 -14.22
CA LYS A 492 9.46 -15.99 -14.76
C LYS A 492 9.67 -15.04 -15.96
N SER A 493 10.88 -14.95 -16.52
CA SER A 493 11.17 -14.03 -17.63
C SER A 493 10.22 -14.23 -18.82
N LEU A 494 9.92 -15.47 -19.21
CA LEU A 494 8.99 -15.77 -20.31
C LEU A 494 7.55 -15.33 -20.01
N GLU A 495 7.05 -15.60 -18.79
CA GLU A 495 5.72 -15.12 -18.34
C GLU A 495 5.62 -13.58 -18.41
N ILE A 496 6.71 -12.89 -18.05
CA ILE A 496 6.79 -11.42 -18.06
C ILE A 496 6.85 -10.88 -19.50
N ILE A 497 7.60 -11.50 -20.41
CA ILE A 497 7.62 -11.11 -21.84
C ILE A 497 6.26 -11.37 -22.50
N ASP A 498 5.63 -12.52 -22.24
CA ASP A 498 4.28 -12.81 -22.74
C ASP A 498 3.23 -11.85 -22.14
N PHE A 499 3.38 -11.42 -20.89
CA PHE A 499 2.55 -10.36 -20.28
C PHE A 499 2.71 -9.01 -20.98
N PHE A 500 3.94 -8.51 -21.16
CA PHE A 500 4.17 -7.20 -21.82
C PHE A 500 3.78 -7.19 -23.30
N ARG A 501 3.79 -8.33 -24.00
CA ARG A 501 3.23 -8.42 -25.35
C ARG A 501 1.69 -8.42 -25.33
N ASN A 502 1.08 -9.19 -24.43
CA ASN A 502 -0.37 -9.45 -24.46
C ASN A 502 -1.21 -8.35 -23.78
N PHE A 503 -0.63 -7.57 -22.86
CA PHE A 503 -1.32 -6.59 -22.01
C PHE A 503 -0.78 -5.15 -22.15
N THR A 504 -0.21 -4.82 -23.31
CA THR A 504 0.14 -3.44 -23.69
C THR A 504 -0.76 -2.98 -24.83
N VAL A 505 -1.41 -1.83 -24.65
CA VAL A 505 -2.29 -1.17 -25.65
C VAL A 505 -1.75 0.22 -25.95
N GLU A 506 -1.61 0.51 -27.24
CA GLU A 506 -1.13 1.80 -27.75
C GLU A 506 -2.30 2.79 -27.84
N VAL A 507 -2.26 3.85 -27.03
CA VAL A 507 -3.31 4.87 -26.92
C VAL A 507 -2.93 6.10 -27.73
N VAL A 508 -3.81 6.54 -28.63
CA VAL A 508 -3.56 7.69 -29.51
C VAL A 508 -3.20 8.94 -28.70
N GLY A 509 -2.00 9.48 -28.97
CA GLY A 509 -1.43 10.63 -28.29
C GLY A 509 -0.70 10.33 -26.98
N VAL A 510 -0.98 9.20 -26.30
CA VAL A 510 -0.37 8.81 -25.03
C VAL A 510 0.73 7.75 -25.18
N GLY A 511 0.67 6.86 -26.19
CA GLY A 511 1.62 5.77 -26.39
C GLY A 511 1.23 4.49 -25.63
N ASP A 512 2.22 3.68 -25.25
CA ASP A 512 2.02 2.32 -24.75
C ASP A 512 1.60 2.28 -23.27
N THR A 513 0.39 1.76 -23.01
CA THR A 513 -0.24 1.70 -21.68
C THR A 513 -0.60 0.26 -21.30
N CYS A 514 -0.72 -0.01 -20.00
CA CYS A 514 -1.21 -1.30 -19.49
C CYS A 514 -2.69 -1.48 -19.89
N SER A 515 -3.05 -2.61 -20.51
CA SER A 515 -4.40 -2.84 -21.05
C SER A 515 -5.49 -2.79 -19.97
N PHE A 516 -5.21 -3.34 -18.79
CA PHE A 516 -6.08 -3.27 -17.62
C PHE A 516 -6.38 -1.83 -17.17
N ALA A 517 -5.48 -0.88 -17.46
CA ALA A 517 -5.68 0.55 -17.16
C ALA A 517 -6.57 1.29 -18.18
N GLN A 518 -7.05 0.62 -19.22
CA GLN A 518 -8.21 1.10 -20.00
C GLN A 518 -9.54 0.86 -19.27
N MET A 519 -9.54 0.02 -18.22
CA MET A 519 -10.73 -0.32 -17.42
C MET A 519 -11.87 -0.93 -18.28
N ASP A 520 -11.48 -1.61 -19.36
CA ASP A 520 -12.38 -2.29 -20.31
C ASP A 520 -12.92 -3.60 -19.72
N ILE A 521 -14.23 -3.60 -19.46
CA ILE A 521 -14.97 -4.73 -18.88
C ILE A 521 -15.14 -5.88 -19.89
N ARG A 522 -15.23 -5.61 -21.20
CA ARG A 522 -15.36 -6.67 -22.22
C ARG A 522 -14.07 -7.45 -22.38
N GLN A 523 -12.92 -6.78 -22.32
CA GLN A 523 -11.60 -7.42 -22.49
C GLN A 523 -10.99 -7.96 -21.18
N HIS A 524 -11.26 -7.32 -20.05
CA HIS A 524 -10.60 -7.61 -18.76
C HIS A 524 -11.57 -7.72 -17.57
N GLY A 525 -12.89 -7.70 -17.79
CA GLY A 525 -13.89 -7.86 -16.73
C GLY A 525 -14.04 -9.33 -16.29
N HIS A 526 -14.30 -9.53 -15.00
CA HIS A 526 -14.43 -10.85 -14.37
C HIS A 526 -15.91 -11.31 -14.36
N PRO A 527 -16.26 -12.49 -14.89
CA PRO A 527 -17.66 -12.93 -15.03
C PRO A 527 -18.50 -12.78 -13.76
N ALA A 528 -18.00 -13.29 -12.63
CA ALA A 528 -18.69 -13.29 -11.33
C ALA A 528 -18.81 -11.91 -10.64
N TRP A 529 -18.26 -10.85 -11.22
CA TRP A 529 -18.41 -9.48 -10.71
C TRP A 529 -19.40 -8.65 -11.54
N MET A 530 -19.95 -9.21 -12.63
CA MET A 530 -20.95 -8.55 -13.47
C MET A 530 -22.37 -8.97 -13.12
N SER A 531 -23.27 -7.99 -13.08
CA SER A 531 -24.70 -8.20 -12.77
C SER A 531 -25.59 -8.33 -14.02
N ALA A 532 -25.12 -7.83 -15.16
CA ALA A 532 -25.52 -8.18 -16.52
C ALA A 532 -24.45 -7.65 -17.49
N GLY A 533 -23.73 -8.54 -18.17
CA GLY A 533 -22.68 -8.17 -19.12
C GLY A 533 -22.07 -9.41 -19.76
N LYS A 534 -21.56 -9.26 -20.99
CA LYS A 534 -20.74 -10.28 -21.66
C LYS A 534 -19.29 -9.81 -21.64
N THR A 535 -18.47 -10.48 -20.84
CA THR A 535 -17.00 -10.41 -21.00
C THR A 535 -16.59 -11.42 -22.04
N GLU A 536 -15.64 -11.03 -22.88
CA GLU A 536 -14.96 -11.89 -23.85
C GLU A 536 -13.58 -12.32 -23.30
N ALA A 537 -13.24 -11.89 -22.09
CA ALA A 537 -12.01 -12.25 -21.40
C ALA A 537 -11.93 -13.76 -21.10
N SER A 538 -10.84 -14.39 -21.51
CA SER A 538 -10.45 -15.68 -20.94
C SER A 538 -9.95 -15.53 -19.49
N ILE A 539 -9.83 -16.64 -18.76
CA ILE A 539 -9.26 -16.69 -17.39
C ILE A 539 -7.85 -16.05 -17.35
N TYR A 540 -7.09 -16.13 -18.44
CA TYR A 540 -5.79 -15.45 -18.54
C TYR A 540 -5.93 -13.92 -18.62
N GLN A 541 -6.97 -13.41 -19.28
CA GLN A 541 -7.17 -11.98 -19.59
C GLN A 541 -7.97 -11.19 -18.55
N GLN A 542 -8.93 -11.80 -17.84
CA GLN A 542 -9.72 -11.12 -16.80
C GLN A 542 -8.82 -10.51 -15.72
N ALA A 543 -9.24 -9.45 -15.01
CA ALA A 543 -8.57 -9.03 -13.78
C ALA A 543 -9.05 -9.88 -12.59
N GLU A 544 -8.17 -10.15 -11.62
CA GLU A 544 -8.57 -10.86 -10.39
C GLU A 544 -9.16 -9.89 -9.36
N ASP A 545 -9.96 -10.41 -8.42
CA ASP A 545 -10.58 -9.66 -7.31
C ASP A 545 -11.49 -8.47 -7.73
N GLY A 546 -12.20 -8.60 -8.87
CA GLY A 546 -13.13 -7.56 -9.36
C GLY A 546 -12.47 -6.22 -9.71
N LYS A 547 -11.17 -6.24 -10.00
CA LYS A 547 -10.35 -5.04 -10.08
C LYS A 547 -10.66 -4.14 -11.28
N THR A 548 -11.14 -4.67 -12.39
CA THR A 548 -11.54 -3.84 -13.56
C THR A 548 -12.76 -3.00 -13.21
N GLU A 549 -13.78 -3.63 -12.64
CA GLU A 549 -15.09 -3.06 -12.30
C GLU A 549 -14.98 -2.03 -11.17
N LEU A 550 -14.24 -2.36 -10.10
CA LEU A 550 -14.03 -1.45 -8.98
C LEU A 550 -13.13 -0.26 -9.38
N SER A 551 -12.08 -0.49 -10.18
CA SER A 551 -11.24 0.61 -10.72
C SER A 551 -12.04 1.58 -11.56
N LEU A 552 -12.89 1.07 -12.45
CA LEU A 552 -13.77 1.90 -13.25
C LEU A 552 -14.70 2.76 -12.39
N MET A 553 -15.42 2.15 -11.44
CA MET A 553 -16.38 2.88 -10.61
C MET A 553 -15.68 3.94 -9.75
N HIS A 554 -14.52 3.61 -9.18
CA HIS A 554 -13.68 4.58 -8.48
C HIS A 554 -13.28 5.75 -9.37
N PHE A 555 -12.83 5.47 -10.61
CA PHE A 555 -12.38 6.52 -11.52
C PHE A 555 -13.52 7.45 -11.96
N ALA A 556 -14.69 6.88 -12.29
CA ALA A 556 -15.87 7.63 -12.73
C ALA A 556 -16.50 8.47 -11.60
N ILE A 557 -16.50 7.98 -10.37
CA ILE A 557 -16.94 8.76 -9.19
C ILE A 557 -15.92 9.85 -8.83
N THR A 558 -14.62 9.59 -8.98
CA THR A 558 -13.56 10.57 -8.67
C THR A 558 -13.47 11.71 -9.70
N ASN A 559 -13.78 11.44 -10.97
CA ASN A 559 -13.60 12.36 -12.09
C ASN A 559 -14.95 12.56 -12.84
N PRO A 560 -15.94 13.26 -12.27
CA PRO A 560 -17.31 13.28 -12.78
C PRO A 560 -17.51 14.01 -14.12
N GLN A 561 -16.49 14.72 -14.63
CA GLN A 561 -16.51 15.34 -15.97
C GLN A 561 -16.02 14.39 -17.08
N TRP A 562 -15.31 13.31 -16.70
CA TRP A 562 -14.81 12.33 -17.65
C TRP A 562 -15.96 11.53 -18.28
N GLN A 563 -16.01 11.53 -19.61
CA GLN A 563 -17.01 10.80 -20.38
C GLN A 563 -16.53 9.36 -20.64
N PRO A 564 -17.19 8.31 -20.10
CA PRO A 564 -16.80 6.93 -20.35
C PRO A 564 -17.19 6.47 -21.76
N PRO A 565 -16.56 5.42 -22.31
CA PRO A 565 -17.07 4.73 -23.50
C PRO A 565 -18.52 4.25 -23.32
N GLN A 566 -19.25 4.00 -24.42
CA GLN A 566 -20.68 3.67 -24.37
C GLN A 566 -20.98 2.41 -23.54
N GLU A 567 -20.18 1.36 -23.71
CA GLU A 567 -20.35 0.07 -23.02
C GLU A 567 -20.07 0.21 -21.52
N THR A 568 -18.99 0.90 -21.19
CA THR A 568 -18.59 1.33 -19.85
C THR A 568 -19.71 2.14 -19.17
N THR A 569 -20.36 3.03 -19.92
CA THR A 569 -21.48 3.87 -19.44
C THR A 569 -22.71 3.03 -19.12
N GLN A 570 -23.06 2.05 -19.96
CA GLN A 570 -24.19 1.14 -19.73
C GLN A 570 -23.99 0.29 -18.46
N PHE A 571 -22.76 -0.17 -18.19
CA PHE A 571 -22.46 -0.89 -16.95
C PHE A 571 -22.62 0.02 -15.72
N ILE A 572 -22.07 1.24 -15.77
CA ILE A 572 -22.16 2.20 -14.66
C ILE A 572 -23.63 2.58 -14.40
N SER A 573 -24.43 2.86 -15.43
CA SER A 573 -25.84 3.24 -15.25
C SER A 573 -26.66 2.10 -14.66
N GLN A 574 -26.56 0.88 -15.20
CA GLN A 574 -27.25 -0.30 -14.65
C GLN A 574 -26.87 -0.60 -13.20
N LEU A 575 -25.59 -0.42 -12.84
CA LEU A 575 -25.12 -0.64 -11.47
C LEU A 575 -25.63 0.44 -10.52
N LYS A 576 -25.64 1.72 -10.93
CA LYS A 576 -26.23 2.81 -10.14
C LYS A 576 -27.75 2.65 -10.00
N GLU A 577 -28.46 2.29 -11.07
CA GLU A 577 -29.90 2.01 -11.06
C GLU A 577 -30.26 0.86 -10.10
N ARG A 578 -29.53 -0.27 -10.13
CA ARG A 578 -29.79 -1.39 -9.21
C ARG A 578 -29.53 -1.02 -7.74
N VAL A 579 -28.40 -0.38 -7.44
CA VAL A 579 -28.08 0.09 -6.09
C VAL A 579 -29.16 1.05 -5.59
N HIS A 580 -29.61 2.00 -6.43
CA HIS A 580 -30.66 2.94 -6.05
C HIS A 580 -32.02 2.25 -5.87
N ARG A 581 -32.41 1.33 -6.76
CA ARG A 581 -33.66 0.56 -6.67
C ARG A 581 -33.74 -0.32 -5.40
N GLU A 582 -32.63 -0.96 -5.03
CA GLU A 582 -32.57 -1.79 -3.82
C GLU A 582 -32.48 -0.94 -2.55
N ALA A 583 -31.81 0.21 -2.57
CA ALA A 583 -31.78 1.17 -1.46
C ALA A 583 -33.15 1.84 -1.23
N THR A 584 -33.90 2.14 -2.30
CA THR A 584 -35.25 2.72 -2.23
C THR A 584 -36.35 1.68 -1.97
N GLY A 585 -36.01 0.38 -1.98
CA GLY A 585 -36.94 -0.69 -1.61
C GLY A 585 -37.98 -1.06 -2.66
N ALA A 586 -37.83 -0.61 -3.91
CA ALA A 586 -38.74 -0.93 -5.01
C ALA A 586 -38.57 -2.41 -5.43
N ALA A 587 -39.40 -3.28 -4.84
CA ALA A 587 -39.45 -4.69 -5.18
C ALA A 587 -39.90 -4.90 -6.64
N SER A 588 -39.23 -5.81 -7.34
CA SER A 588 -39.72 -6.29 -8.63
C SER A 588 -40.78 -7.37 -8.41
N ASP A 589 -42.04 -7.04 -8.67
CA ASP A 589 -43.13 -8.02 -8.68
C ASP A 589 -42.92 -9.05 -9.78
N THR A 590 -42.45 -10.24 -9.42
CA THR A 590 -42.52 -11.42 -10.29
C THR A 590 -42.49 -12.71 -9.45
N HIS A 591 -43.56 -13.50 -9.56
CA HIS A 591 -43.80 -14.81 -8.91
C HIS A 591 -43.86 -14.83 -7.36
N PRO A 592 -45.08 -14.78 -6.78
CA PRO A 592 -45.30 -15.17 -5.40
C PRO A 592 -45.44 -16.70 -5.26
N LEU A 593 -44.70 -17.34 -4.36
CA LEU A 593 -45.09 -18.51 -3.54
C LEU A 593 -43.98 -18.90 -2.55
N SER A 594 -44.35 -19.63 -1.50
CA SER A 594 -43.51 -20.06 -0.35
C SER A 594 -42.93 -18.92 0.53
N LEU A 595 -43.57 -18.68 1.67
CA LEU A 595 -43.13 -17.75 2.72
C LEU A 595 -42.99 -18.50 4.05
N SER A 596 -41.74 -18.66 4.53
CA SER A 596 -41.42 -18.91 5.94
C SER A 596 -39.94 -18.64 6.23
N GLU A 597 -39.63 -18.23 7.46
CA GLU A 597 -38.31 -18.03 8.09
C GLU A 597 -37.33 -17.01 7.46
N SER A 598 -37.19 -16.96 6.13
CA SER A 598 -36.22 -16.11 5.42
C SER A 598 -36.44 -14.59 5.62
N GLU A 599 -37.68 -14.17 5.88
CA GLU A 599 -38.04 -12.77 6.10
C GLU A 599 -37.31 -12.12 7.27
N VAL A 600 -37.09 -12.83 8.38
CA VAL A 600 -36.50 -12.23 9.60
C VAL A 600 -35.04 -11.85 9.34
N HIS A 601 -34.30 -12.72 8.64
CA HIS A 601 -32.93 -12.42 8.23
C HIS A 601 -32.88 -11.33 7.15
N ALA A 602 -33.84 -11.29 6.21
CA ALA A 602 -33.95 -10.21 5.23
C ALA A 602 -34.25 -8.85 5.88
N LYS A 603 -35.18 -8.79 6.85
CA LYS A 603 -35.53 -7.58 7.61
C LYS A 603 -34.36 -7.09 8.46
N SER A 604 -33.61 -8.01 9.09
CA SER A 604 -32.35 -7.70 9.78
C SER A 604 -31.27 -7.11 8.83
N LYS A 605 -31.07 -7.70 7.64
CA LYS A 605 -30.15 -7.15 6.63
C LYS A 605 -30.58 -5.76 6.15
N ARG A 606 -31.88 -5.54 5.86
CA ARG A 606 -32.42 -4.24 5.43
C ARG A 606 -32.19 -3.16 6.49
N ALA A 607 -32.47 -3.47 7.76
CA ALA A 607 -32.17 -2.57 8.88
C ALA A 607 -30.67 -2.24 8.99
N PHE A 608 -29.78 -3.21 8.75
CA PHE A 608 -28.33 -2.97 8.82
C PHE A 608 -27.79 -2.15 7.64
N ILE A 609 -28.37 -2.29 6.44
CA ILE A 609 -28.05 -1.42 5.29
C ILE A 609 -28.51 0.02 5.59
N LEU A 610 -29.74 0.21 6.08
CA LEU A 610 -30.23 1.52 6.52
C LEU A 610 -29.40 2.13 7.67
N LEU A 611 -28.93 1.32 8.62
CA LEU A 611 -27.99 1.76 9.67
C LEU A 611 -26.59 2.09 9.12
N SER A 612 -26.17 1.47 8.01
CA SER A 612 -24.95 1.84 7.31
C SER A 612 -25.12 3.18 6.59
N PHE A 613 -26.28 3.41 5.95
CA PHE A 613 -26.65 4.72 5.41
C PHE A 613 -26.64 5.81 6.50
N THR A 614 -27.30 5.60 7.65
CA THR A 614 -27.30 6.62 8.71
C THR A 614 -25.93 6.83 9.34
N HIS A 615 -25.13 5.79 9.58
CA HIS A 615 -23.76 5.95 10.10
C HIS A 615 -22.76 6.54 9.11
N LEU A 616 -23.04 6.57 7.80
CA LEU A 616 -22.25 7.33 6.81
C LEU A 616 -22.82 8.74 6.49
N LEU A 617 -24.08 9.03 6.83
CA LEU A 617 -24.73 10.34 6.55
C LEU A 617 -24.79 11.29 7.75
N ILE A 618 -24.75 10.80 9.00
CA ILE A 618 -24.59 11.65 10.18
C ILE A 618 -23.13 12.15 10.18
N PRO A 619 -22.87 13.41 9.78
CA PRO A 619 -23.40 14.56 10.53
C PRO A 619 -24.27 15.56 9.75
N ILE A 620 -24.91 15.20 8.63
CA ILE A 620 -25.82 16.09 7.88
C ILE A 620 -27.27 15.59 7.95
N THR A 621 -28.20 16.52 8.22
CA THR A 621 -29.68 16.37 8.34
C THR A 621 -30.24 15.54 9.51
N SER A 622 -30.54 16.22 10.62
CA SER A 622 -31.67 15.88 11.51
C SER A 622 -32.33 17.16 12.07
N SER A 623 -32.99 17.92 11.20
CA SER A 623 -33.55 19.24 11.50
C SER A 623 -34.90 19.17 12.24
N SER A 624 -34.91 19.22 13.57
CA SER A 624 -36.14 19.32 14.39
C SER A 624 -35.92 19.93 15.79
N CYS A 625 -35.19 21.04 15.92
CA CYS A 625 -35.31 21.92 17.12
C CYS A 625 -34.71 23.32 16.91
N PRO A 626 -35.46 24.43 17.09
CA PRO A 626 -34.99 25.79 16.80
C PRO A 626 -34.24 26.43 17.98
N HIS A 627 -33.05 25.92 18.34
CA HIS A 627 -32.20 26.62 19.33
C HIS A 627 -30.68 26.48 19.14
N PHE A 628 -30.20 25.58 18.26
CA PHE A 628 -28.77 25.20 18.21
C PHE A 628 -27.93 25.97 17.18
N ARG A 629 -28.17 27.28 17.03
CA ARG A 629 -27.42 28.15 16.08
C ARG A 629 -26.10 28.71 16.65
N TYR A 630 -25.72 28.33 17.87
CA TYR A 630 -24.66 28.98 18.65
C TYR A 630 -23.41 28.13 18.99
N ILE A 631 -23.44 26.81 18.78
CA ILE A 631 -22.40 25.90 19.32
C ILE A 631 -21.33 25.46 18.31
N PHE A 632 -21.53 25.68 17.01
CA PHE A 632 -20.44 25.55 16.01
C PHE A 632 -19.51 26.78 15.94
N ALA A 633 -19.78 27.84 16.70
CA ALA A 633 -18.98 29.07 16.73
C ALA A 633 -17.90 29.11 17.83
N PHE A 634 -17.82 28.10 18.71
CA PHE A 634 -17.09 28.20 19.98
C PHE A 634 -15.81 27.37 20.12
N SER A 635 -15.37 26.67 19.06
CA SER A 635 -14.10 25.90 19.08
C SER A 635 -12.89 26.64 18.49
N PHE A 636 -13.04 27.88 18.01
CA PHE A 636 -11.92 28.65 17.45
C PHE A 636 -12.09 30.17 17.65
N CYS A 637 -11.79 30.67 18.85
CA CYS A 637 -11.75 32.11 19.12
C CYS A 637 -10.79 32.47 20.26
N ARG A 638 -9.52 32.79 19.94
CA ARG A 638 -8.71 33.75 20.73
C ARG A 638 -7.51 34.35 19.98
N THR A 639 -7.78 35.10 18.91
CA THR A 639 -6.89 36.17 18.39
C THR A 639 -7.76 37.26 17.78
N ASP A 640 -7.46 38.53 18.07
CA ASP A 640 -8.41 39.63 17.90
C ASP A 640 -8.73 40.01 16.45
N ALA A 641 -10.02 39.99 16.11
CA ALA A 641 -10.52 40.38 14.79
C ALA A 641 -10.92 41.86 14.74
N ARG A 642 -9.99 42.74 14.31
CA ARG A 642 -10.30 44.12 13.89
C ARG A 642 -9.47 44.59 12.69
N THR A 643 -9.72 44.08 11.48
CA THR A 643 -9.81 44.90 10.25
C THR A 643 -10.20 44.10 8.99
N VAL A 644 -10.86 44.81 8.05
CA VAL A 644 -11.04 44.53 6.61
C VAL A 644 -11.70 43.21 6.18
N SER A 645 -12.84 43.38 5.49
CA SER A 645 -13.52 42.35 4.69
C SER A 645 -12.99 42.33 3.25
N SER A 646 -12.40 41.20 2.83
CA SER A 646 -12.50 40.69 1.44
C SER A 646 -11.96 39.25 1.39
N GLY A 647 -12.67 38.31 0.74
CA GLY A 647 -12.18 36.93 0.55
C GLY A 647 -13.17 35.77 0.75
N SER A 648 -14.46 35.93 0.44
CA SER A 648 -15.48 34.87 0.67
C SER A 648 -15.33 33.64 -0.25
N SER A 649 -14.95 33.84 -1.51
CA SER A 649 -15.06 32.83 -2.57
C SER A 649 -14.17 31.59 -2.40
N ALA A 650 -12.96 31.75 -1.87
CA ALA A 650 -12.01 30.65 -1.73
C ALA A 650 -12.48 29.59 -0.72
N TRP A 651 -12.98 30.01 0.44
CA TRP A 651 -13.48 29.13 1.49
C TRP A 651 -14.75 28.37 1.08
N GLU A 652 -15.61 29.02 0.31
CA GLU A 652 -16.88 28.46 -0.17
C GLU A 652 -16.65 27.37 -1.24
N GLY A 653 -15.68 27.59 -2.15
CA GLY A 653 -15.19 26.55 -3.06
C GLY A 653 -14.51 25.39 -2.33
N GLN A 654 -13.68 25.66 -1.31
CA GLN A 654 -12.98 24.62 -0.55
C GLN A 654 -13.94 23.73 0.26
N LEU A 655 -14.94 24.31 0.93
CA LEU A 655 -16.01 23.58 1.62
C LEU A 655 -16.76 22.66 0.64
N THR A 656 -17.13 23.19 -0.53
CA THR A 656 -17.80 22.43 -1.59
C THR A 656 -16.94 21.24 -2.05
N SER A 657 -15.64 21.46 -2.28
CA SER A 657 -14.72 20.42 -2.74
C SER A 657 -14.49 19.31 -1.70
N LEU A 658 -14.40 19.67 -0.41
CA LEU A 658 -14.31 18.69 0.68
C LEU A 658 -15.58 17.83 0.79
N VAL A 659 -16.76 18.46 0.75
CA VAL A 659 -18.05 17.75 0.78
C VAL A 659 -18.20 16.81 -0.43
N LEU A 660 -17.79 17.24 -1.64
CA LEU A 660 -17.78 16.38 -2.82
C LEU A 660 -16.81 15.19 -2.69
N SER A 661 -15.63 15.39 -2.09
CA SER A 661 -14.65 14.31 -1.83
C SER A 661 -15.14 13.30 -0.78
N GLU A 662 -15.87 13.76 0.24
CA GLU A 662 -16.53 12.86 1.19
C GLU A 662 -17.70 12.12 0.54
N TYR A 663 -18.56 12.80 -0.24
CA TYR A 663 -19.66 12.17 -0.98
C TYR A 663 -19.16 11.11 -1.97
N ALA A 664 -18.16 11.42 -2.80
CA ALA A 664 -17.52 10.47 -3.70
C ALA A 664 -16.97 9.24 -2.94
N SER A 665 -16.39 9.48 -1.77
CA SER A 665 -15.87 8.42 -0.90
C SER A 665 -16.97 7.56 -0.27
N THR A 666 -18.16 8.09 0.03
CA THR A 666 -19.29 7.29 0.58
C THR A 666 -20.06 6.58 -0.53
N GLU A 667 -20.25 7.20 -1.70
CA GLU A 667 -20.83 6.58 -2.90
C GLU A 667 -20.02 5.34 -3.32
N MET A 668 -18.69 5.47 -3.44
CA MET A 668 -17.83 4.34 -3.76
C MET A 668 -17.80 3.28 -2.65
N SER A 669 -17.90 3.67 -1.37
CA SER A 669 -18.02 2.72 -0.25
C SER A 669 -19.28 1.84 -0.38
N ILE A 670 -20.41 2.44 -0.79
CA ILE A 670 -21.68 1.73 -1.01
C ILE A 670 -21.57 0.80 -2.21
N HIS A 671 -21.00 1.26 -3.34
CA HIS A 671 -20.81 0.42 -4.52
C HIS A 671 -19.89 -0.78 -4.25
N ALA A 672 -18.77 -0.59 -3.52
CA ALA A 672 -17.88 -1.70 -3.15
C ALA A 672 -18.60 -2.76 -2.29
N LEU A 673 -19.34 -2.33 -1.25
CA LEU A 673 -20.12 -3.24 -0.40
C LEU A 673 -21.21 -3.99 -1.17
N TYR A 674 -21.90 -3.31 -2.09
CA TYR A 674 -22.94 -3.93 -2.93
C TYR A 674 -22.36 -4.99 -3.88
N MET A 675 -21.26 -4.66 -4.59
CA MET A 675 -20.59 -5.59 -5.50
C MET A 675 -20.11 -6.86 -4.76
N HIS A 676 -19.56 -6.70 -3.55
CA HIS A 676 -19.10 -7.83 -2.72
C HIS A 676 -20.24 -8.74 -2.20
N GLU A 677 -21.44 -8.21 -1.91
CA GLU A 677 -22.59 -9.04 -1.53
C GLU A 677 -23.30 -9.63 -2.77
N LEU A 678 -23.24 -8.97 -3.94
CA LEU A 678 -23.76 -9.48 -5.21
C LEU A 678 -22.93 -10.68 -5.72
N HIS A 679 -21.59 -10.58 -5.72
CA HIS A 679 -20.69 -11.70 -6.05
C HIS A 679 -20.95 -12.92 -5.15
N LYS A 680 -21.13 -12.67 -3.85
CA LYS A 680 -21.46 -13.69 -2.84
C LYS A 680 -22.85 -14.32 -3.04
N GLN A 681 -23.81 -13.60 -3.62
CA GLN A 681 -25.12 -14.16 -3.98
C GLN A 681 -25.01 -15.05 -5.24
N GLN A 682 -24.28 -14.61 -6.26
CA GLN A 682 -24.06 -15.38 -7.49
C GLN A 682 -23.34 -16.72 -7.21
N SER A 683 -22.20 -16.68 -6.52
CA SER A 683 -21.42 -17.88 -6.16
C SER A 683 -22.20 -18.89 -5.29
N ARG A 684 -23.12 -18.42 -4.44
CA ARG A 684 -24.06 -19.30 -3.71
C ARG A 684 -25.15 -19.90 -4.60
N GLY A 685 -25.61 -19.17 -5.61
CA GLY A 685 -26.58 -19.64 -6.61
C GLY A 685 -26.03 -20.74 -7.52
N GLU A 686 -24.75 -20.64 -7.91
CA GLU A 686 -24.08 -21.66 -8.73
C GLU A 686 -23.88 -22.97 -7.95
N LEU A 687 -23.47 -22.89 -6.68
CA LEU A 687 -23.33 -24.06 -5.81
C LEU A 687 -24.68 -24.80 -5.63
N SER A 688 -25.79 -24.05 -5.55
CA SER A 688 -27.14 -24.61 -5.52
C SER A 688 -27.47 -25.37 -6.81
N ARG A 689 -27.24 -24.79 -7.99
CA ARG A 689 -27.46 -25.45 -9.30
C ARG A 689 -26.71 -26.76 -9.45
N HIS A 690 -25.46 -26.82 -9.01
CA HIS A 690 -24.67 -28.07 -9.02
C HIS A 690 -25.14 -29.12 -8.02
N THR A 691 -25.96 -28.75 -7.03
CA THR A 691 -26.58 -29.70 -6.11
C THR A 691 -27.83 -30.33 -6.74
N TRP A 692 -28.73 -29.51 -7.32
CA TRP A 692 -29.96 -29.99 -7.96
C TRP A 692 -29.71 -30.90 -9.17
N HIS A 693 -28.77 -30.55 -10.06
CA HIS A 693 -28.41 -31.39 -11.21
C HIS A 693 -27.78 -32.75 -10.86
N ARG A 694 -27.57 -33.06 -9.58
CA ARG A 694 -27.13 -34.38 -9.12
C ARG A 694 -28.27 -35.28 -8.61
N GLN A 695 -29.48 -34.76 -8.50
CA GLN A 695 -30.61 -35.44 -7.85
C GLN A 695 -31.77 -35.79 -8.80
N GLU A 696 -31.68 -35.38 -10.07
CA GLU A 696 -32.66 -35.69 -11.14
C GLU A 696 -32.17 -36.75 -12.14
N SER A 697 -31.16 -37.57 -11.78
CA SER A 697 -30.50 -38.50 -12.72
C SER A 697 -30.62 -39.99 -12.37
N ASP A 698 -31.08 -40.35 -11.17
CA ASP A 698 -31.00 -41.71 -10.62
C ASP A 698 -32.36 -42.45 -10.55
N GLU A 699 -33.32 -42.11 -11.43
CA GLU A 699 -34.58 -42.89 -11.62
C GLU A 699 -34.87 -43.20 -13.10
N SER A 700 -34.11 -44.12 -13.71
CA SER A 700 -34.63 -45.07 -14.72
C SER A 700 -33.57 -46.02 -15.30
N SER A 701 -33.75 -47.34 -15.08
CA SER A 701 -33.69 -48.40 -16.10
C SER A 701 -33.80 -49.80 -15.46
N ASP A 702 -34.67 -50.64 -16.00
CA ASP A 702 -34.89 -52.01 -15.55
C ASP A 702 -33.78 -52.99 -15.98
N SER A 703 -33.74 -54.14 -15.29
CA SER A 703 -32.82 -55.26 -15.50
C SER A 703 -33.18 -56.14 -16.70
N VAL A 704 -32.17 -56.72 -17.39
CA VAL A 704 -32.10 -58.12 -17.86
C VAL A 704 -30.69 -58.42 -18.46
N PRO A 705 -30.14 -59.66 -18.38
CA PRO A 705 -28.67 -59.90 -18.44
C PRO A 705 -28.11 -60.46 -19.77
N ASP A 706 -26.79 -60.74 -19.76
CA ASP A 706 -25.91 -61.15 -20.88
C ASP A 706 -26.34 -62.37 -21.71
N GLU A 707 -25.99 -62.39 -23.02
CA GLU A 707 -25.45 -63.61 -23.64
C GLU A 707 -24.40 -63.39 -24.77
N VAL A 708 -23.22 -63.99 -24.53
CA VAL A 708 -22.06 -64.36 -25.36
C VAL A 708 -22.23 -64.47 -26.90
N ARG A 709 -21.26 -63.92 -27.69
CA ARG A 709 -20.55 -64.65 -28.80
C ARG A 709 -19.38 -63.91 -29.52
N THR A 710 -18.16 -64.50 -29.42
CA THR A 710 -17.18 -64.84 -30.51
C THR A 710 -16.65 -63.77 -31.53
N ILE A 711 -15.42 -63.79 -32.10
CA ILE A 711 -14.29 -64.76 -32.12
C ILE A 711 -12.95 -64.10 -32.56
N SER A 712 -11.80 -64.77 -32.30
CA SER A 712 -10.42 -64.55 -32.86
C SER A 712 -9.70 -63.21 -32.58
N SER A 713 -8.36 -63.13 -32.43
CA SER A 713 -7.25 -64.10 -32.29
C SER A 713 -6.14 -63.45 -31.42
N THR A 714 -5.13 -64.11 -30.82
CA THR A 714 -4.29 -65.24 -31.27
C THR A 714 -3.68 -66.01 -30.06
N THR A 715 -3.17 -67.23 -30.27
CA THR A 715 -2.59 -68.19 -29.29
C THR A 715 -1.20 -67.79 -28.73
N LEU A 716 -0.87 -68.01 -27.45
CA LEU A 716 -0.16 -69.18 -26.82
C LEU A 716 1.14 -69.61 -27.53
N ASP A 717 2.26 -70.03 -26.90
CA ASP A 717 2.69 -70.28 -25.48
C ASP A 717 4.26 -70.47 -25.45
N SER A 718 5.06 -70.62 -24.37
CA SER A 718 5.03 -70.31 -22.91
C SER A 718 6.36 -70.82 -22.24
N PHE A 719 6.44 -70.89 -20.89
CA PHE A 719 7.53 -71.35 -19.99
C PHE A 719 8.82 -70.47 -19.88
N GLY A 720 9.43 -70.30 -18.69
CA GLY A 720 8.98 -70.64 -17.33
C GLY A 720 10.05 -70.50 -16.20
N ALA A 721 9.57 -70.32 -14.95
CA ALA A 721 10.29 -70.33 -13.63
C ALA A 721 11.26 -69.16 -13.28
N GLY A 722 11.43 -68.74 -12.02
CA GLY A 722 10.69 -69.10 -10.78
C GLY A 722 11.22 -68.46 -9.46
N GLY A 723 10.37 -68.43 -8.40
CA GLY A 723 10.63 -67.90 -7.03
C GLY A 723 9.98 -66.51 -6.77
N LYS A 724 9.04 -66.22 -5.84
CA LYS A 724 8.71 -66.63 -4.43
C LYS A 724 9.77 -66.21 -3.41
N VAL A 725 9.46 -65.55 -2.26
CA VAL A 725 8.42 -65.72 -1.20
C VAL A 725 7.95 -64.31 -0.72
N VAL A 726 6.66 -63.88 -0.62
CA VAL A 726 5.50 -64.22 0.29
C VAL A 726 5.73 -63.72 1.76
N ARG A 727 4.83 -63.16 2.61
CA ARG A 727 3.35 -63.12 2.87
C ARG A 727 2.97 -61.73 3.52
N SER A 728 1.81 -61.08 3.26
CA SER A 728 0.56 -61.00 4.10
C SER A 728 0.57 -60.10 5.38
N ALA A 729 -0.48 -59.35 5.78
CA ALA A 729 -1.73 -58.87 5.14
C ALA A 729 -2.49 -57.78 5.97
N ARG A 730 -3.63 -57.30 5.43
CA ARG A 730 -4.64 -56.30 5.90
C ARG A 730 -5.13 -56.40 7.37
N GLY A 731 -5.67 -55.29 7.93
CA GLY A 731 -6.75 -55.34 8.95
C GLY A 731 -7.03 -54.02 9.73
N VAL A 732 -8.27 -53.53 9.71
CA VAL A 732 -8.83 -52.36 10.46
C VAL A 732 -10.00 -52.91 11.33
N PRO A 733 -10.19 -52.55 12.63
CA PRO A 733 -11.09 -51.44 13.02
C PRO A 733 -10.85 -50.77 14.41
N MET A 734 -11.78 -49.89 14.83
CA MET A 734 -11.83 -49.19 16.14
C MET A 734 -12.71 -49.89 17.20
N GLY A 735 -12.54 -49.46 18.47
CA GLY A 735 -13.27 -49.85 19.68
C GLY A 735 -12.28 -50.03 20.84
N GLY A 736 -12.57 -49.80 22.13
CA GLY A 736 -13.78 -49.42 22.87
C GLY A 736 -13.51 -49.65 24.38
N TRP A 737 -14.51 -49.43 25.26
CA TRP A 737 -14.47 -49.62 26.73
C TRP A 737 -13.60 -48.57 27.50
N ALA A 738 -13.99 -47.91 28.61
CA ALA A 738 -14.97 -48.11 29.70
C ALA A 738 -14.55 -49.14 30.78
N GLU A 739 -14.85 -49.00 32.08
CA GLU A 739 -15.19 -47.84 32.97
C GLU A 739 -15.21 -48.38 34.43
N GLU A 740 -14.85 -47.59 35.47
CA GLU A 740 -15.25 -47.77 36.89
C GLU A 740 -14.59 -46.69 37.80
N GLY A 741 -15.21 -46.11 38.85
CA GLY A 741 -16.65 -46.05 39.18
C GLY A 741 -16.99 -46.01 40.69
N GLN A 742 -17.15 -44.82 41.31
CA GLN A 742 -17.85 -44.52 42.61
C GLN A 742 -17.60 -43.04 43.03
N ALA A 743 -18.47 -42.31 43.76
CA ALA A 743 -19.93 -42.29 43.91
C ALA A 743 -20.39 -40.91 44.48
N ALA A 744 -21.68 -40.57 44.35
CA ALA A 744 -22.32 -39.27 44.71
C ALA A 744 -22.66 -39.15 46.24
N PRO A 745 -23.34 -38.11 46.82
CA PRO A 745 -24.11 -37.01 46.16
C PRO A 745 -24.17 -35.59 46.83
N ARG A 746 -24.76 -34.63 46.09
CA ARG A 746 -25.54 -33.42 46.50
C ARG A 746 -24.95 -32.41 47.51
N HIS A 747 -25.00 -31.11 47.17
CA HIS A 747 -26.13 -30.24 47.55
C HIS A 747 -26.20 -28.94 46.73
N HIS A 748 -27.36 -28.28 46.75
CA HIS A 748 -27.62 -26.93 46.26
C HIS A 748 -27.94 -26.05 47.48
N GLU A 749 -27.39 -24.83 47.56
CA GLU A 749 -27.82 -23.82 48.54
C GLU A 749 -27.51 -22.40 48.02
N THR A 750 -28.00 -21.35 48.70
CA THR A 750 -28.25 -20.02 48.09
C THR A 750 -27.92 -18.84 49.01
N LEU A 751 -27.35 -17.76 48.42
CA LEU A 751 -27.33 -16.38 48.96
C LEU A 751 -26.53 -16.21 50.28
N PRO A 752 -26.27 -15.00 50.82
CA PRO A 752 -26.78 -13.63 50.53
C PRO A 752 -25.83 -12.79 49.64
N GLU A 753 -26.11 -11.57 49.15
CA GLU A 753 -27.03 -10.47 49.53
C GLU A 753 -26.58 -9.57 50.73
N GLU A 754 -25.66 -8.64 50.46
CA GLU A 754 -25.46 -7.43 51.29
C GLU A 754 -25.68 -6.17 50.43
N SER A 755 -26.24 -5.12 51.04
CA SER A 755 -26.72 -3.92 50.33
C SER A 755 -26.67 -2.66 51.21
N SER A 756 -26.20 -1.53 50.64
CA SER A 756 -26.29 -0.14 51.16
C SER A 756 -25.57 0.14 52.51
N GLU A 757 -25.20 1.36 52.94
CA GLU A 757 -25.37 2.78 52.50
C GLU A 757 -24.00 3.54 52.63
N ASP A 758 -23.70 4.71 52.04
CA ASP A 758 -24.34 5.53 50.99
C ASP A 758 -23.32 5.82 49.83
N ASP A 759 -22.78 7.00 49.45
CA ASP A 759 -22.86 8.43 49.85
C ASP A 759 -22.74 9.32 48.58
N MET A 760 -23.08 10.62 48.69
CA MET A 760 -23.38 11.52 47.57
C MET A 760 -22.19 12.07 46.75
N PRO A 761 -22.43 12.49 45.49
CA PRO A 761 -21.48 13.31 44.73
C PRO A 761 -21.38 14.75 45.29
N PRO A 762 -20.21 15.42 45.18
CA PRO A 762 -20.00 16.76 45.73
C PRO A 762 -20.83 17.84 45.00
N GLN A 763 -21.45 18.72 45.77
CA GLN A 763 -22.28 19.82 45.26
C GLN A 763 -21.47 20.96 44.63
N ILE A 764 -22.06 21.61 43.62
CA ILE A 764 -21.48 22.78 42.96
C ILE A 764 -21.69 24.02 43.85
N HIS A 765 -20.64 24.44 44.54
CA HIS A 765 -20.62 25.75 45.20
C HIS A 765 -20.29 26.86 44.20
N LYS A 766 -21.25 27.79 44.00
CA LYS A 766 -20.93 29.13 43.51
C LYS A 766 -20.12 29.89 44.57
N VAL A 767 -19.14 30.65 44.11
CA VAL A 767 -18.59 31.80 44.82
C VAL A 767 -18.52 32.96 43.83
N ASP A 768 -19.13 34.09 44.19
CA ASP A 768 -19.17 35.31 43.38
C ASP A 768 -18.15 36.36 43.91
N ALA A 769 -17.80 37.30 43.03
CA ALA A 769 -17.08 38.57 43.28
C ALA A 769 -15.58 38.53 43.66
N GLY A 770 -14.83 39.51 43.12
CA GLY A 770 -13.42 39.74 43.43
C GLY A 770 -12.66 40.53 42.35
N CYS A 771 -12.98 41.81 42.15
CA CYS A 771 -12.20 42.67 41.25
C CYS A 771 -10.99 43.29 41.96
N VAL A 772 -9.78 43.04 41.44
CA VAL A 772 -8.66 44.00 41.31
C VAL A 772 -7.97 43.72 39.99
#